data_AF-A0A538GXT2-F1
#
_entry.id   AF-A0A538GXT2-F1
#
_cell.length_a   1.000
_cell.length_b   1.000
_cell.length_c   1.000
_cell.angle_alpha   90.00
_cell.angle_beta   90.00
_cell.angle_gamma   90.00
#
_symmetry.space_group_name_H-M   'P 1'
#
loop_
_entity.id
_entity.type
_entity.pdbx_description
1 polymer ?
#
loop_
_entity_poly.entity_id
_entity_poly.type
_entity_poly.pdbx_seq_one_letter_code
_entity_poly.pdbx_strand_id
1 'polypeptide(L)'
;MRRCRRQPSRPAVPPILGISLGMGFLLMAGGAFASTITVNSTADAAADDGACTLREAIIAANTNTASGAMAGECVAGEASPTVDTIAFDIAGSGVRTITPVGGSAGGSDLQFITDPVTIDGYMQTGSQPNTNATGAINAVPLIELDGSSSSHCLVVFAPGTVTIRGLVINGCHSEAIDLESGSTTLIEGNFIGTDATGTMARGASSGISMFVQNGGLNFTAGGPTPDARNVISGSSSVGIAVAANLNSSIAATIQGNLIGTDKTGTVALPNQIGIASFGAGSDSLVLTIGGSAAGAGNVISGNTLDGVLLGAFTKNSVIQGNLVGTDPSGTMAVGNGRFGLHVSDGPLTIGGTGAGEGNVIAFNGFAGVFVESGEDGFRISGNSFFENGGLGIDLEPAGVNMNDAMDPDPGANGRQNFPELNAPDFPGGSSVTGTLNSTPGHTFRIEVFANDECDPTLNGEGKTFVGTVDTAATDANGDVGFTVTFGQPIGATLLTATATDLANGDTSEFSACPVAPTTTTTSTTTTSTTETSTTETSTTTTSTTETSTTTSSTTTTSSTSTSTTATSTTSTSTTTTSTEAPTSTTSTTSTPTSSSTSTSLQPTTTTTVPAGGCDGVPDAPTFGSIRCRLEALRIATAAASELGDLRPKLDHTLGKALDRTAAAETACASDKAKSAKARLGQVIRQLIQYSHRLRGKKARKTAPESVREPLASAADRIQDDAKTLRRVVRCPSDAA
;
A
#
# COMPACT_ATOMS: atom_id res chain seq x y z
N MET A 1 27.48 77.08 -23.45
CA MET A 1 26.89 76.42 -22.26
C MET A 1 27.39 74.98 -22.21
N ARG A 2 27.88 74.54 -21.04
CA ARG A 2 27.76 73.18 -20.43
C ARG A 2 28.15 71.96 -21.30
N ARG A 3 29.00 71.01 -20.91
CA ARG A 3 29.35 70.46 -19.58
C ARG A 3 30.64 69.61 -19.72
N CYS A 4 31.32 69.45 -18.58
CA CYS A 4 32.70 69.00 -18.39
C CYS A 4 33.05 67.57 -18.83
N ARG A 5 34.34 67.40 -19.20
CA ARG A 5 35.03 66.14 -19.51
C ARG A 5 36.31 66.04 -18.66
N ARG A 6 36.44 64.91 -17.93
CA ARG A 6 37.63 64.09 -17.55
C ARG A 6 38.92 64.66 -16.89
N GLN A 7 39.22 64.07 -15.70
CA GLN A 7 40.50 63.48 -15.16
C GLN A 7 41.72 64.40 -14.89
N PRO A 8 42.82 64.00 -14.14
CA PRO A 8 43.13 62.81 -13.29
C PRO A 8 43.96 63.12 -11.97
N SER A 9 44.49 62.07 -11.30
CA SER A 9 45.80 61.95 -10.58
C SER A 9 45.88 61.83 -9.02
N ARG A 10 46.69 60.85 -8.57
CA ARG A 10 47.23 60.53 -7.21
C ARG A 10 48.32 61.57 -6.78
N PRO A 11 49.09 61.41 -5.67
CA PRO A 11 48.87 61.14 -4.23
C PRO A 11 49.51 62.25 -3.31
N ALA A 12 49.36 62.19 -1.97
CA ALA A 12 50.22 62.93 -1.02
C ALA A 12 50.38 62.23 0.35
N VAL A 13 51.61 62.16 0.86
CA VAL A 13 52.13 61.66 2.17
C VAL A 13 53.08 62.76 2.67
N PRO A 14 53.19 63.22 3.96
CA PRO A 14 53.76 62.49 5.16
C PRO A 14 53.27 63.08 6.55
N PRO A 15 53.88 62.90 7.76
CA PRO A 15 55.07 62.15 8.21
C PRO A 15 54.91 61.25 9.47
N ILE A 16 56.04 60.61 9.77
CA ILE A 16 56.45 59.67 10.81
C ILE A 16 56.21 60.15 12.27
N LEU A 17 55.65 59.25 13.09
CA LEU A 17 55.96 59.07 14.53
C LEU A 17 55.55 57.61 14.86
N GLY A 18 56.45 56.68 15.13
CA GLY A 18 57.27 56.66 16.35
C GLY A 18 56.61 55.76 17.40
N ILE A 19 56.62 54.45 17.13
CA ILE A 19 56.58 53.29 18.05
C ILE A 19 55.84 53.46 19.38
N SER A 20 54.70 52.79 19.51
CA SER A 20 54.33 52.10 20.75
C SER A 20 54.02 50.64 20.44
N LEU A 21 54.83 49.77 21.03
CA LEU A 21 54.77 48.31 20.94
C LEU A 21 53.51 47.82 21.68
N GLY A 22 52.36 47.89 21.02
CA GLY A 22 51.14 47.24 21.46
C GLY A 22 51.13 45.81 20.94
N MET A 23 51.44 44.85 21.81
CA MET A 23 51.26 43.43 21.55
C MET A 23 49.75 43.17 21.45
N GLY A 24 49.16 43.48 20.30
CA GLY A 24 47.80 43.13 19.96
C GLY A 24 47.76 41.62 19.76
N PHE A 25 47.37 40.89 20.80
CA PHE A 25 46.78 39.57 20.62
C PHE A 25 45.57 39.79 19.70
N LEU A 26 45.77 39.55 18.40
CA LEU A 26 44.67 39.30 17.49
C LEU A 26 44.04 38.00 18.00
N LEU A 27 43.03 38.14 18.86
CA LEU A 27 42.08 37.07 19.13
C LEU A 27 41.43 36.76 17.78
N MET A 28 42.04 35.83 17.06
CA MET A 28 41.33 35.00 16.10
C MET A 28 40.20 34.37 16.92
N ALA A 29 38.98 34.87 16.78
CA ALA A 29 37.82 34.12 17.21
C ALA A 29 37.87 32.81 16.41
N GLY A 30 38.34 31.74 17.05
CA GLY A 30 38.22 30.40 16.49
C GLY A 30 36.75 30.17 16.22
N GLY A 31 36.40 29.81 14.99
CA GLY A 31 35.02 29.42 14.70
C GLY A 31 34.63 28.27 15.62
N ALA A 32 33.46 28.37 16.26
CA ALA A 32 32.88 27.23 16.97
C ALA A 32 32.67 26.11 15.93
N PHE A 33 33.14 24.91 16.24
CA PHE A 33 32.90 23.70 15.45
C PHE A 33 31.77 22.93 16.13
N ALA A 34 30.95 22.22 15.36
CA ALA A 34 29.93 21.33 15.91
C ALA A 34 30.54 20.34 16.93
N SER A 35 29.86 20.12 18.05
CA SER A 35 30.27 19.14 19.05
C SER A 35 29.91 17.72 18.61
N THR A 36 30.71 16.74 19.03
CA THR A 36 30.35 15.32 18.93
C THR A 36 30.16 14.77 20.33
N ILE A 37 28.91 14.57 20.73
CA ILE A 37 28.51 14.05 22.02
C ILE A 37 28.36 12.52 21.88
N THR A 38 29.23 11.75 22.53
CA THR A 38 29.29 10.30 22.33
C THR A 38 28.59 9.54 23.46
N VAL A 39 27.43 8.96 23.15
CA VAL A 39 26.69 8.07 24.05
C VAL A 39 27.47 6.77 24.21
N ASN A 40 27.76 6.38 25.44
CA ASN A 40 28.57 5.19 25.76
C ASN A 40 27.85 4.19 26.68
N SER A 41 26.59 4.46 27.04
CA SER A 41 25.80 3.65 27.95
C SER A 41 24.39 3.40 27.42
N THR A 42 23.83 2.23 27.74
CA THR A 42 22.41 1.90 27.49
C THR A 42 21.49 2.38 28.60
N ALA A 43 22.03 2.95 29.68
CA ALA A 43 21.23 3.56 30.72
C ALA A 43 20.51 4.81 30.21
N ASP A 44 19.52 5.27 30.97
CA ASP A 44 18.69 6.43 30.65
C ASP A 44 18.51 7.37 31.86
N ALA A 45 19.39 7.25 32.85
CA ALA A 45 19.46 8.19 33.96
C ALA A 45 20.28 9.41 33.56
N ALA A 46 19.91 10.60 34.06
CA ALA A 46 20.77 11.77 34.02
C ALA A 46 21.46 11.93 35.38
N ALA A 47 22.73 11.56 35.48
CA ALA A 47 23.52 11.56 36.71
C ALA A 47 25.02 11.71 36.40
N ASP A 48 25.75 12.47 37.21
CA ASP A 48 27.22 12.58 37.14
C ASP A 48 27.86 11.28 37.69
N ASP A 49 27.88 10.23 36.87
CA ASP A 49 28.29 8.86 37.21
C ASP A 49 29.40 8.28 36.31
N GLY A 50 29.89 9.08 35.36
CA GLY A 50 30.96 8.72 34.42
C GLY A 50 30.45 7.99 33.17
N ALA A 51 29.14 8.03 32.90
CA ALA A 51 28.54 7.54 31.67
C ALA A 51 27.83 8.69 30.93
N CYS A 52 27.80 8.61 29.60
CA CYS A 52 26.99 9.49 28.76
C CYS A 52 25.83 8.67 28.21
N THR A 53 24.64 8.86 28.78
CA THR A 53 23.38 8.28 28.30
C THR A 53 22.80 9.09 27.14
N LEU A 54 21.86 8.50 26.39
CA LEU A 54 21.15 9.25 25.34
C LEU A 54 20.37 10.45 25.91
N ARG A 55 19.76 10.29 27.10
CA ARG A 55 19.08 11.38 27.80
C ARG A 55 20.02 12.53 28.10
N GLU A 56 21.20 12.25 28.61
CA GLU A 56 22.22 13.27 28.87
C GLU A 56 22.75 13.90 27.60
N ALA A 57 22.92 13.11 26.53
CA ALA A 57 23.38 13.65 25.26
C ALA A 57 22.37 14.64 24.66
N ILE A 58 21.08 14.32 24.73
CA ILE A 58 20.01 15.24 24.30
C ILE A 58 19.99 16.49 25.18
N ILE A 59 20.12 16.34 26.51
CA ILE A 59 20.23 17.49 27.42
C ILE A 59 21.43 18.37 27.03
N ALA A 60 22.60 17.76 26.85
CA ALA A 60 23.84 18.48 26.57
C ALA A 60 23.81 19.23 25.23
N ALA A 61 23.19 18.65 24.20
CA ALA A 61 22.93 19.32 22.92
C ALA A 61 21.92 20.47 23.11
N ASN A 62 20.83 20.25 23.83
CA ASN A 62 19.80 21.28 24.04
C ASN A 62 20.29 22.48 24.85
N THR A 63 21.12 22.25 25.88
CA THR A 63 21.54 23.27 26.84
C THR A 63 22.93 23.82 26.55
N ASN A 64 23.69 23.19 25.64
CA ASN A 64 25.08 23.52 25.35
C ASN A 64 25.98 23.43 26.61
N THR A 65 25.71 22.44 27.46
CA THR A 65 26.45 22.19 28.70
C THR A 65 26.74 20.70 28.88
N ALA A 66 27.90 20.35 29.42
CA ALA A 66 28.22 18.95 29.76
C ALA A 66 27.24 18.39 30.80
N SER A 67 27.01 17.07 30.77
CA SER A 67 26.11 16.39 31.72
C SER A 67 26.70 16.27 33.13
N GLY A 68 28.02 16.28 33.25
CA GLY A 68 28.73 16.13 34.50
C GLY A 68 30.21 16.54 34.41
N ALA A 69 30.93 16.40 35.51
CA ALA A 69 32.35 16.71 35.60
C ALA A 69 33.23 15.45 35.59
N MET A 70 32.63 14.26 35.76
CA MET A 70 33.34 12.99 35.69
C MET A 70 33.81 12.66 34.27
N ALA A 71 34.89 11.88 34.18
CA ALA A 71 35.35 11.37 32.90
C ALA A 71 34.36 10.30 32.39
N GLY A 72 33.96 10.42 31.12
CA GLY A 72 32.98 9.52 30.49
C GLY A 72 31.57 10.11 30.37
N GLU A 73 31.32 11.24 31.04
CA GLU A 73 30.12 12.08 30.88
C GLU A 73 30.02 12.71 29.48
N CYS A 74 28.82 13.12 29.11
CA CYS A 74 28.58 13.83 27.86
C CYS A 74 29.30 15.19 27.87
N VAL A 75 30.04 15.45 26.80
CA VAL A 75 30.62 16.78 26.54
C VAL A 75 29.50 17.81 26.28
N ALA A 76 29.82 19.09 26.44
CA ALA A 76 28.89 20.16 26.09
C ALA A 76 28.58 20.16 24.58
N GLY A 77 27.33 20.44 24.24
CA GLY A 77 26.96 20.88 22.89
C GLY A 77 27.47 22.29 22.58
N GLU A 78 27.29 22.71 21.32
CA GLU A 78 27.64 24.03 20.82
C GLU A 78 26.43 24.73 20.22
N ALA A 79 26.18 25.96 20.67
CA ALA A 79 24.95 26.67 20.36
C ALA A 79 24.76 26.93 18.86
N SER A 80 23.52 26.78 18.39
CA SER A 80 23.07 27.15 17.03
C SER A 80 23.69 28.49 16.55
N PRO A 81 24.21 28.55 15.30
CA PRO A 81 23.83 27.72 14.15
C PRO A 81 24.70 26.48 13.89
N THR A 82 25.63 26.12 14.79
CA THR A 82 26.28 24.79 14.70
C THR A 82 25.25 23.69 14.92
N VAL A 83 25.44 22.55 14.28
CA VAL A 83 24.58 21.37 14.44
C VAL A 83 25.42 20.29 15.08
N ASP A 84 25.17 20.02 16.36
CA ASP A 84 25.88 18.98 17.10
C ASP A 84 25.58 17.59 16.54
N THR A 85 26.47 16.65 16.82
CA THR A 85 26.27 15.24 16.49
C THR A 85 26.22 14.42 17.78
N ILE A 86 25.11 13.73 18.01
CA ILE A 86 25.00 12.65 18.98
C ILE A 86 25.44 11.36 18.28
N ALA A 87 26.62 10.89 18.67
CA ALA A 87 27.23 9.65 18.20
C ALA A 87 27.08 8.55 19.27
N PHE A 88 27.38 7.30 18.90
CA PHE A 88 27.30 6.15 19.80
C PHE A 88 28.60 5.34 19.79
N ASP A 89 29.10 4.99 20.97
CA ASP A 89 30.18 4.03 21.17
C ASP A 89 29.89 3.19 22.44
N ILE A 90 28.76 2.49 22.41
CA ILE A 90 28.30 1.68 23.55
C ILE A 90 28.99 0.31 23.49
N ALA A 91 29.72 -0.02 24.55
CA ALA A 91 30.43 -1.28 24.68
C ALA A 91 29.48 -2.51 24.60
N GLY A 92 29.97 -3.62 24.02
CA GLY A 92 29.22 -4.87 23.92
C GLY A 92 29.27 -5.50 22.52
N SER A 93 28.39 -6.47 22.26
CA SER A 93 28.20 -7.10 20.94
C SER A 93 26.72 -7.19 20.58
N GLY A 94 26.37 -7.09 19.29
CA GLY A 94 24.99 -7.13 18.82
C GLY A 94 24.29 -5.78 18.94
N VAL A 95 22.97 -5.78 19.13
CA VAL A 95 22.15 -4.57 19.31
C VAL A 95 22.41 -3.98 20.71
N ARG A 96 22.39 -2.66 20.81
CA ARG A 96 22.45 -1.86 22.04
C ARG A 96 21.08 -1.27 22.25
N THR A 97 20.32 -1.89 23.15
CA THR A 97 18.96 -1.45 23.46
C THR A 97 19.00 -0.43 24.58
N ILE A 98 18.54 0.77 24.28
CA ILE A 98 18.25 1.85 25.23
C ILE A 98 16.75 1.80 25.47
N THR A 99 16.34 1.69 26.72
CA THR A 99 14.92 1.73 27.10
C THR A 99 14.65 3.06 27.78
N PRO A 100 14.08 4.06 27.08
CA PRO A 100 13.67 5.30 27.70
C PRO A 100 12.72 5.05 28.88
N VAL A 101 13.09 5.56 30.03
CA VAL A 101 12.31 5.55 31.26
C VAL A 101 12.13 6.98 31.74
N GLY A 102 10.89 7.44 31.89
CA GLY A 102 10.59 8.58 32.77
C GLY A 102 11.37 9.89 32.55
N GLY A 103 10.87 10.80 31.71
CA GLY A 103 11.20 12.24 31.75
C GLY A 103 10.10 13.09 31.09
N SER A 104 9.96 14.40 31.30
CA SER A 104 10.58 15.38 32.22
C SER A 104 9.42 16.08 32.94
N ALA A 105 9.49 16.30 34.25
CA ALA A 105 8.39 16.83 35.09
C ALA A 105 7.19 15.88 35.34
N GLY A 106 7.40 14.55 35.28
CA GLY A 106 6.41 13.54 35.64
C GLY A 106 5.85 12.70 34.48
N GLY A 107 6.42 12.78 33.27
CA GLY A 107 6.12 11.91 32.12
C GLY A 107 7.13 10.77 31.91
N SER A 108 6.84 9.85 30.98
CA SER A 108 7.54 8.59 30.70
C SER A 108 8.61 8.64 29.59
N ASP A 109 8.99 9.81 29.08
CA ASP A 109 9.62 9.93 27.76
C ASP A 109 11.08 10.49 27.80
N LEU A 110 11.81 10.43 26.69
CA LEU A 110 13.08 11.18 26.53
C LEU A 110 12.81 12.70 26.57
N GLN A 111 13.85 13.50 26.84
CA GLN A 111 13.71 14.95 26.71
C GLN A 111 13.41 15.34 25.26
N PHE A 112 12.61 16.39 25.08
CA PHE A 112 12.34 16.93 23.76
C PHE A 112 13.64 17.46 23.14
N ILE A 113 13.84 17.24 21.85
CA ILE A 113 14.95 17.81 21.10
C ILE A 113 14.60 19.25 20.79
N THR A 114 15.28 20.21 21.41
CA THR A 114 14.98 21.65 21.32
C THR A 114 16.06 22.47 20.62
N ASP A 115 17.23 21.90 20.33
CA ASP A 115 18.28 22.53 19.50
C ASP A 115 18.62 21.63 18.29
N PRO A 116 19.05 22.20 17.14
CA PRO A 116 19.43 21.44 15.95
C PRO A 116 20.52 20.40 16.25
N VAL A 117 20.27 19.14 15.91
CA VAL A 117 21.19 18.03 16.21
C VAL A 117 21.08 16.92 15.17
N THR A 118 22.19 16.26 14.90
CA THR A 118 22.24 14.99 14.18
C THR A 118 22.39 13.85 15.17
N ILE A 119 21.42 12.95 15.23
CA ILE A 119 21.50 11.69 15.98
C ILE A 119 21.85 10.58 14.97
N ASP A 120 23.07 10.06 15.04
CA ASP A 120 23.60 9.11 14.05
C ASP A 120 23.97 7.76 14.69
N GLY A 121 23.04 6.80 14.62
CA GLY A 121 23.24 5.42 15.06
C GLY A 121 24.21 4.61 14.19
N TYR A 122 24.55 5.09 12.97
CA TYR A 122 25.56 4.44 12.14
C TYR A 122 26.99 4.70 12.63
N MET A 123 27.19 5.66 13.53
CA MET A 123 28.49 5.87 14.19
C MET A 123 28.82 4.78 15.21
N GLN A 124 27.84 4.01 15.68
CA GLN A 124 28.09 2.83 16.52
C GLN A 124 28.96 1.82 15.76
N THR A 125 30.08 1.43 16.37
CA THR A 125 30.94 0.39 15.83
C THR A 125 30.15 -0.88 15.50
N GLY A 126 30.19 -1.29 14.23
CA GLY A 126 29.49 -2.46 13.69
C GLY A 126 28.18 -2.14 12.97
N SER A 127 27.61 -0.95 13.15
CA SER A 127 26.47 -0.49 12.37
C SER A 127 26.85 -0.28 10.90
N GLN A 128 25.90 -0.49 9.99
CA GLN A 128 26.13 -0.31 8.55
C GLN A 128 24.90 0.31 7.86
N PRO A 129 25.05 1.41 7.11
CA PRO A 129 23.97 1.96 6.31
C PRO A 129 23.63 1.06 5.12
N ASN A 130 22.41 1.22 4.61
CA ASN A 130 21.99 0.53 3.40
C ASN A 130 22.85 0.97 2.19
N THR A 131 23.29 0.00 1.39
CA THR A 131 24.02 0.23 0.15
C THR A 131 23.23 -0.22 -1.09
N ASN A 132 22.10 -0.91 -0.90
CA ASN A 132 21.28 -1.39 -2.01
C ASN A 132 20.49 -0.24 -2.64
N ALA A 133 20.77 0.01 -3.93
CA ALA A 133 20.15 1.10 -4.69
C ALA A 133 18.67 0.92 -4.98
N THR A 134 18.16 -0.32 -4.97
CA THR A 134 16.75 -0.66 -5.12
C THR A 134 16.48 -1.94 -4.31
N GLY A 135 15.21 -2.25 -4.04
CA GLY A 135 14.85 -3.51 -3.41
C GLY A 135 15.12 -3.56 -1.90
N ALA A 136 15.50 -4.75 -1.45
CA ALA A 136 15.74 -5.07 -0.05
C ALA A 136 16.80 -4.15 0.58
N ILE A 137 16.54 -3.73 1.81
CA ILE A 137 17.47 -2.95 2.63
C ILE A 137 18.47 -3.89 3.30
N ASN A 138 19.77 -3.65 3.09
CA ASN A 138 20.86 -4.39 3.74
C ASN A 138 21.49 -3.67 4.94
N ALA A 139 20.86 -2.59 5.42
CA ALA A 139 21.30 -1.89 6.62
C ALA A 139 21.36 -2.82 7.84
N VAL A 140 22.30 -2.52 8.73
CA VAL A 140 22.49 -3.17 10.04
C VAL A 140 22.57 -2.06 11.09
N PRO A 141 21.42 -1.51 11.54
CA PRO A 141 21.41 -0.59 12.67
C PRO A 141 21.64 -1.37 13.98
N LEU A 142 22.53 -0.89 14.85
CA LEU A 142 22.84 -1.54 16.12
C LEU A 142 22.33 -0.76 17.35
N ILE A 143 21.81 0.45 17.19
CA ILE A 143 21.21 1.21 18.29
C ILE A 143 19.70 1.04 18.23
N GLU A 144 19.12 0.48 19.29
CA GLU A 144 17.67 0.31 19.43
C GLU A 144 17.15 1.20 20.56
N LEU A 145 16.12 1.97 20.25
CA LEU A 145 15.27 2.66 21.22
C LEU A 145 14.01 1.82 21.43
N ASP A 146 13.97 1.11 22.55
CA ASP A 146 12.82 0.33 22.99
C ASP A 146 11.93 1.20 23.89
N GLY A 147 10.91 1.79 23.28
CA GLY A 147 9.92 2.64 23.93
C GLY A 147 8.83 1.89 24.69
N SER A 148 8.98 0.59 25.00
CA SER A 148 7.97 -0.15 25.77
C SER A 148 7.64 0.45 27.15
N SER A 149 8.44 1.39 27.64
CA SER A 149 8.20 2.17 28.86
C SER A 149 7.90 3.66 28.63
N SER A 150 7.74 4.10 27.37
CA SER A 150 7.50 5.50 26.99
C SER A 150 6.21 5.66 26.16
N SER A 151 5.65 6.86 26.17
CA SER A 151 4.58 7.24 25.25
C SER A 151 5.17 7.48 23.87
N HIS A 152 6.14 8.38 23.78
CA HIS A 152 6.89 8.68 22.57
C HIS A 152 8.33 8.22 22.72
N CYS A 153 8.97 7.79 21.63
CA CYS A 153 10.40 7.51 21.66
C CYS A 153 11.25 8.76 21.46
N LEU A 154 10.92 9.58 20.45
CA LEU A 154 11.57 10.87 20.18
C LEU A 154 10.53 11.95 19.89
N VAL A 155 10.74 13.14 20.45
CA VAL A 155 9.91 14.33 20.19
C VAL A 155 10.81 15.47 19.73
N VAL A 156 10.54 16.02 18.56
CA VAL A 156 11.32 17.10 17.94
C VAL A 156 10.58 18.43 18.05
N PHE A 157 11.22 19.39 18.72
CA PHE A 157 10.74 20.76 18.92
C PHE A 157 11.78 21.82 18.53
N ALA A 158 12.88 21.43 17.88
CA ALA A 158 14.01 22.30 17.61
C ALA A 158 13.74 23.30 16.46
N PRO A 159 14.13 24.59 16.61
CA PRO A 159 14.14 25.54 15.51
C PRO A 159 15.40 25.32 14.64
N GLY A 160 15.31 24.47 13.63
CA GLY A 160 16.40 24.23 12.67
C GLY A 160 16.44 22.81 12.15
N THR A 161 17.61 22.37 11.67
CA THR A 161 17.74 21.02 11.07
C THR A 161 18.00 19.96 12.12
N VAL A 162 17.14 18.95 12.19
CA VAL A 162 17.37 17.75 13.00
C VAL A 162 17.51 16.57 12.05
N THR A 163 18.55 15.77 12.23
CA THR A 163 18.72 14.51 11.47
C THR A 163 18.63 13.34 12.43
N ILE A 164 17.75 12.39 12.16
CA ILE A 164 17.63 11.15 12.92
C ILE A 164 17.95 10.02 11.94
N ARG A 165 19.06 9.32 12.16
CA ARG A 165 19.50 8.25 11.25
C ARG A 165 20.12 7.04 11.93
N GLY A 166 19.96 5.88 11.29
CA GLY A 166 20.60 4.63 11.68
C GLY A 166 20.12 4.03 13.00
N LEU A 167 18.89 4.36 13.41
CA LEU A 167 18.28 3.84 14.63
C LEU A 167 17.23 2.77 14.33
N VAL A 168 17.06 1.85 15.27
CA VAL A 168 15.86 1.04 15.43
C VAL A 168 14.99 1.73 16.46
N ILE A 169 13.73 2.04 16.16
CA ILE A 169 12.83 2.75 17.08
C ILE A 169 11.52 1.98 17.13
N ASN A 170 11.19 1.41 18.29
CA ASN A 170 10.01 0.54 18.42
C ASN A 170 9.44 0.55 19.84
N GLY A 171 8.31 -0.09 20.04
CA GLY A 171 7.72 -0.34 21.36
C GLY A 171 6.99 0.84 22.01
N CYS A 172 7.12 2.07 21.48
CA CYS A 172 6.50 3.27 22.03
C CYS A 172 4.96 3.16 21.99
N HIS A 173 4.27 3.59 23.06
CA HIS A 173 2.81 3.45 23.16
C HIS A 173 2.01 4.36 22.22
N SER A 174 2.61 5.46 21.78
CA SER A 174 2.03 6.46 20.89
C SER A 174 2.89 6.56 19.60
N GLU A 175 3.64 7.63 19.40
CA GLU A 175 4.46 7.84 18.20
C GLU A 175 5.92 7.39 18.40
N ALA A 176 6.54 6.82 17.37
CA ALA A 176 7.98 6.55 17.41
C ALA A 176 8.80 7.84 17.27
N ILE A 177 8.43 8.69 16.31
CA ILE A 177 8.99 10.04 16.15
C ILE A 177 7.83 11.01 16.03
N ASP A 178 7.71 11.94 16.97
CA ASP A 178 6.75 13.04 16.90
C ASP A 178 7.43 14.37 16.57
N LEU A 179 6.83 15.12 15.65
CA LEU A 179 7.34 16.40 15.17
C LEU A 179 6.36 17.52 15.52
N GLU A 180 6.72 18.35 16.49
CA GLU A 180 5.79 19.32 17.11
C GLU A 180 6.04 20.79 16.72
N SER A 181 7.22 21.14 16.21
CA SER A 181 7.53 22.54 15.83
C SER A 181 8.44 22.66 14.60
N GLY A 182 8.60 23.89 14.10
CA GLY A 182 9.12 24.30 12.79
C GLY A 182 10.58 23.99 12.46
N SER A 183 10.95 22.73 12.66
CA SER A 183 12.18 22.09 12.24
C SER A 183 12.16 21.82 10.72
N THR A 184 13.36 21.67 10.17
CA THR A 184 13.60 20.87 8.97
C THR A 184 14.12 19.51 9.45
N THR A 185 13.27 18.50 9.52
CA THR A 185 13.68 17.20 10.06
C THR A 185 13.98 16.21 8.93
N LEU A 186 15.14 15.54 8.99
CA LEU A 186 15.55 14.45 8.11
C LEU A 186 15.49 13.13 8.88
N ILE A 187 14.66 12.20 8.42
CA ILE A 187 14.49 10.87 9.03
C ILE A 187 15.01 9.85 8.01
N GLU A 188 16.22 9.33 8.23
CA GLU A 188 16.98 8.62 7.20
C GLU A 188 17.51 7.26 7.70
N GLY A 189 17.30 6.19 6.93
CA GLY A 189 17.97 4.92 7.18
C GLY A 189 17.58 4.25 8.51
N ASN A 190 16.38 4.53 9.03
CA ASN A 190 15.90 4.01 10.31
C ASN A 190 14.99 2.79 10.11
N PHE A 191 14.93 1.93 11.12
CA PHE A 191 13.93 0.86 11.24
C PHE A 191 12.91 1.27 12.31
N ILE A 192 11.72 1.65 11.88
CA ILE A 192 10.66 2.21 12.72
C ILE A 192 9.52 1.19 12.85
N GLY A 193 9.17 0.83 14.09
CA GLY A 193 8.12 -0.13 14.46
C GLY A 193 8.49 -1.62 14.30
N THR A 194 9.73 -1.91 13.88
CA THR A 194 10.27 -3.27 13.72
C THR A 194 11.42 -3.55 14.69
N ASP A 195 11.81 -4.81 14.82
CA ASP A 195 13.06 -5.19 15.50
C ASP A 195 14.30 -4.80 14.67
N ALA A 196 15.49 -4.92 15.26
CA ALA A 196 16.74 -4.60 14.55
C ALA A 196 17.01 -5.46 13.31
N THR A 197 16.33 -6.60 13.17
CA THR A 197 16.43 -7.40 11.93
C THR A 197 15.59 -6.84 10.80
N GLY A 198 14.59 -6.00 11.10
CA GLY A 198 13.63 -5.44 10.16
C GLY A 198 12.60 -6.46 9.69
N THR A 199 12.44 -7.59 10.39
CA THR A 199 11.57 -8.71 9.95
C THR A 199 10.47 -9.05 10.95
N MET A 200 10.52 -8.51 12.16
CA MET A 200 9.48 -8.70 13.17
C MET A 200 8.90 -7.36 13.60
N ALA A 201 7.58 -7.25 13.62
CA ALA A 201 6.90 -6.10 14.18
C ALA A 201 7.12 -6.08 15.69
N ARG A 202 7.51 -4.93 16.22
CA ARG A 202 7.62 -4.67 17.65
C ARG A 202 6.59 -3.64 18.13
N GLY A 203 5.94 -2.97 17.18
CA GLY A 203 4.85 -2.04 17.44
C GLY A 203 5.33 -0.61 17.58
N ALA A 204 4.38 0.28 17.33
CA ALA A 204 4.20 1.65 17.83
C ALA A 204 2.72 1.98 17.53
N SER A 205 2.07 2.94 18.19
CA SER A 205 0.74 3.35 17.73
C SER A 205 0.86 3.94 16.32
N SER A 206 1.72 4.95 16.17
CA SER A 206 2.09 5.55 14.88
C SER A 206 3.62 5.50 14.70
N GLY A 207 4.10 5.40 13.46
CA GLY A 207 5.54 5.45 13.17
C GLY A 207 6.08 6.87 13.30
N ILE A 208 5.92 7.67 12.25
CA ILE A 208 6.27 9.09 12.23
C ILE A 208 4.96 9.88 12.30
N SER A 209 4.87 10.83 13.21
CA SER A 209 3.75 11.76 13.29
C SER A 209 4.25 13.19 13.29
N MET A 210 3.36 14.09 12.92
CA MET A 210 3.55 15.51 13.13
C MET A 210 2.26 16.11 13.63
N PHE A 211 2.40 17.02 14.59
CA PHE A 211 1.30 17.76 15.16
C PHE A 211 1.74 19.19 15.42
N VAL A 212 1.59 20.03 14.40
CA VAL A 212 1.93 21.46 14.53
C VAL A 212 0.70 22.25 14.94
N GLN A 213 0.91 23.19 15.86
CA GLN A 213 -0.06 24.22 16.21
C GLN A 213 0.59 25.58 15.92
N ASN A 214 0.04 26.33 14.95
CA ASN A 214 0.48 27.70 14.63
C ASN A 214 1.95 27.80 14.18
N GLY A 215 2.21 27.50 12.90
CA GLY A 215 3.56 27.55 12.34
C GLY A 215 3.73 26.78 11.04
N GLY A 216 4.98 26.70 10.56
CA GLY A 216 5.37 25.93 9.39
C GLY A 216 6.28 24.76 9.78
N LEU A 217 6.08 23.57 9.21
CA LEU A 217 6.98 22.43 9.40
C LEU A 217 7.34 21.80 8.06
N ASN A 218 8.62 21.49 7.89
CA ASN A 218 9.12 20.75 6.74
C ASN A 218 9.83 19.49 7.23
N PHE A 219 9.50 18.32 6.69
CA PHE A 219 10.28 17.13 6.98
C PHE A 219 10.50 16.28 5.74
N THR A 220 11.57 15.50 5.79
CA THR A 220 11.87 14.47 4.80
C THR A 220 11.98 13.13 5.50
N ALA A 221 11.13 12.18 5.11
CA ALA A 221 11.28 10.77 5.47
C ALA A 221 11.89 10.04 4.28
N GLY A 222 13.14 9.63 4.46
CA GLY A 222 13.93 8.90 3.47
C GLY A 222 14.63 9.80 2.47
N GLY A 223 14.80 9.31 1.25
CA GLY A 223 15.51 10.01 0.19
C GLY A 223 15.85 9.09 -0.99
N PRO A 224 16.32 9.66 -2.11
CA PRO A 224 16.66 8.87 -3.30
C PRO A 224 17.95 8.05 -3.13
N THR A 225 18.78 8.35 -2.13
CA THR A 225 20.01 7.60 -1.87
C THR A 225 19.71 6.30 -1.11
N PRO A 226 20.51 5.24 -1.30
CA PRO A 226 20.32 3.97 -0.61
C PRO A 226 20.29 4.12 0.92
N ASP A 227 21.20 4.90 1.48
CA ASP A 227 21.41 5.03 2.93
C ASP A 227 20.30 5.80 3.64
N ALA A 228 19.51 6.58 2.91
CA ALA A 228 18.38 7.33 3.46
C ALA A 228 17.13 6.46 3.68
N ARG A 229 17.04 5.26 3.10
CA ARG A 229 15.79 4.48 3.07
C ARG A 229 15.37 3.95 4.44
N ASN A 230 14.17 4.30 4.88
CA ASN A 230 13.61 3.76 6.11
C ASN A 230 12.80 2.47 5.85
N VAL A 231 12.71 1.63 6.89
CA VAL A 231 11.65 0.63 7.05
C VAL A 231 10.64 1.19 8.06
N ILE A 232 9.38 1.34 7.68
CA ILE A 232 8.32 1.95 8.52
C ILE A 232 7.13 1.00 8.54
N SER A 233 7.07 0.14 9.56
CA SER A 233 6.21 -1.05 9.55
C SER A 233 5.81 -1.46 10.96
N GLY A 234 4.75 -2.26 11.07
CA GLY A 234 4.29 -2.79 12.36
C GLY A 234 3.56 -1.78 13.25
N SER A 235 3.19 -0.59 12.75
CA SER A 235 2.39 0.38 13.50
C SER A 235 0.93 -0.08 13.62
N SER A 236 0.33 0.02 14.81
CA SER A 236 -1.10 -0.36 15.00
C SER A 236 -2.09 0.66 14.41
N SER A 237 -1.61 1.84 14.03
CA SER A 237 -2.31 2.91 13.33
C SER A 237 -1.57 3.23 12.02
N VAL A 238 -1.06 4.45 11.84
CA VAL A 238 -0.47 4.91 10.58
C VAL A 238 1.06 4.83 10.64
N GLY A 239 1.69 4.38 9.54
CA GLY A 239 3.15 4.41 9.40
C GLY A 239 3.71 5.83 9.41
N ILE A 240 3.17 6.71 8.56
CA ILE A 240 3.45 8.15 8.55
C ILE A 240 2.14 8.93 8.61
N ALA A 241 1.86 9.57 9.74
CA ALA A 241 0.70 10.42 9.96
C ALA A 241 1.06 11.89 9.79
N VAL A 242 0.44 12.57 8.83
CA VAL A 242 0.57 14.01 8.66
C VAL A 242 -0.70 14.69 9.18
N ALA A 243 -0.64 15.15 10.43
CA ALA A 243 -1.76 15.83 11.07
C ALA A 243 -1.49 17.34 11.19
N ALA A 244 -2.46 18.15 10.74
CA ALA A 244 -2.36 19.59 10.80
C ALA A 244 -3.55 20.21 11.55
N ASN A 245 -3.29 21.25 12.36
CA ASN A 245 -4.30 22.04 13.07
C ASN A 245 -4.45 23.45 12.48
N LEU A 246 -5.37 24.23 13.04
CA LEU A 246 -5.62 25.62 12.67
C LEU A 246 -4.34 26.46 12.55
N ASN A 247 -4.23 27.23 11.45
CA ASN A 247 -3.11 28.12 11.14
C ASN A 247 -1.74 27.42 11.03
N SER A 248 -1.72 26.21 10.45
CA SER A 248 -0.48 25.46 10.21
C SER A 248 -0.24 25.24 8.72
N SER A 249 1.03 25.26 8.31
CA SER A 249 1.50 24.90 6.96
C SER A 249 2.51 23.77 7.06
N ILE A 250 2.24 22.64 6.42
CA ILE A 250 3.13 21.48 6.48
C ILE A 250 3.56 21.10 5.07
N ALA A 251 4.86 20.87 4.88
CA ALA A 251 5.38 20.22 3.69
C ALA A 251 6.14 18.96 4.06
N ALA A 252 5.82 17.85 3.39
CA ALA A 252 6.48 16.58 3.58
C ALA A 252 7.09 16.08 2.29
N THR A 253 8.31 15.56 2.36
CA THR A 253 8.89 14.73 1.30
C THR A 253 9.08 13.31 1.82
N ILE A 254 8.41 12.33 1.21
CA ILE A 254 8.45 10.94 1.64
C ILE A 254 8.99 10.14 0.46
N GLN A 255 10.23 9.67 0.54
CA GLN A 255 10.95 9.08 -0.60
C GLN A 255 11.75 7.82 -0.24
N GLY A 256 11.75 6.84 -1.14
CA GLY A 256 12.63 5.67 -1.07
C GLY A 256 12.37 4.70 0.09
N ASN A 257 11.23 4.81 0.78
CA ASN A 257 10.94 4.01 1.97
C ASN A 257 10.30 2.66 1.63
N LEU A 258 10.46 1.69 2.54
CA LEU A 258 9.61 0.49 2.63
C LEU A 258 8.56 0.69 3.74
N ILE A 259 7.29 0.76 3.37
CA ILE A 259 6.19 1.10 4.29
C ILE A 259 5.15 -0.04 4.31
N GLY A 260 5.01 -0.70 5.46
CA GLY A 260 4.09 -1.82 5.69
C GLY A 260 4.62 -3.21 5.31
N THR A 261 5.91 -3.30 4.98
CA THR A 261 6.63 -4.54 4.65
C THR A 261 7.86 -4.73 5.53
N ASP A 262 8.42 -5.93 5.54
CA ASP A 262 9.73 -6.17 6.14
C ASP A 262 10.83 -5.46 5.35
N LYS A 263 12.07 -5.50 5.84
CA LYS A 263 13.21 -4.86 5.15
C LYS A 263 13.50 -5.42 3.76
N THR A 264 12.94 -6.57 3.39
CA THR A 264 13.09 -7.12 2.04
C THR A 264 12.10 -6.50 1.06
N GLY A 265 10.99 -5.94 1.57
CA GLY A 265 9.86 -5.45 0.82
C GLY A 265 8.91 -6.55 0.33
N THR A 266 9.21 -7.82 0.60
CA THR A 266 8.48 -8.97 0.03
C THR A 266 7.51 -9.62 1.01
N VAL A 267 7.63 -9.33 2.31
CA VAL A 267 6.76 -9.86 3.35
C VAL A 267 5.98 -8.71 3.98
N ALA A 268 4.66 -8.84 4.06
CA ALA A 268 3.83 -7.86 4.74
C ALA A 268 4.17 -7.84 6.24
N LEU A 269 4.47 -6.65 6.75
CA LEU A 269 4.67 -6.36 8.17
C LEU A 269 3.78 -5.14 8.49
N PRO A 270 2.46 -5.37 8.54
CA PRO A 270 1.46 -4.35 8.28
C PRO A 270 1.54 -3.16 9.23
N ASN A 271 1.38 -1.96 8.68
CA ASN A 271 0.70 -0.89 9.41
C ASN A 271 -0.82 -1.02 9.23
N GLN A 272 -1.61 -0.20 9.92
CA GLN A 272 -3.03 -0.07 9.56
C GLN A 272 -3.16 0.68 8.22
N ILE A 273 -2.60 1.87 8.14
CA ILE A 273 -2.49 2.70 6.92
C ILE A 273 -1.01 3.02 6.71
N GLY A 274 -0.54 3.03 5.46
CA GLY A 274 0.86 3.34 5.18
C GLY A 274 1.19 4.82 5.46
N ILE A 275 0.58 5.71 4.68
CA ILE A 275 0.69 7.17 4.82
C ILE A 275 -0.71 7.74 4.94
N ALA A 276 -0.95 8.64 5.90
CA ALA A 276 -2.24 9.30 6.01
C ALA A 276 -2.08 10.80 6.28
N SER A 277 -2.94 11.62 5.68
CA SER A 277 -3.15 12.99 6.11
C SER A 277 -4.50 13.16 6.81
N PHE A 278 -4.46 13.91 7.91
CA PHE A 278 -5.64 14.33 8.64
C PHE A 278 -5.52 15.82 8.94
N GLY A 279 -6.61 16.57 8.83
CA GLY A 279 -6.54 17.98 9.16
C GLY A 279 -7.87 18.55 9.59
N ALA A 280 -7.80 19.55 10.46
CA ALA A 280 -8.91 20.43 10.77
C ALA A 280 -8.42 21.88 10.77
N GLY A 281 -8.80 22.63 9.74
CA GLY A 281 -8.61 24.08 9.69
C GLY A 281 -7.20 24.58 9.37
N SER A 282 -6.32 23.72 8.85
CA SER A 282 -4.99 24.12 8.40
C SER A 282 -5.01 24.97 7.12
N ASP A 283 -3.96 25.76 6.91
CA ASP A 283 -3.87 26.67 5.75
C ASP A 283 -3.38 25.92 4.50
N SER A 284 -2.46 24.96 4.65
CA SER A 284 -1.93 24.15 3.54
C SER A 284 -1.18 22.91 4.02
N LEU A 285 -1.44 21.75 3.41
CA LEU A 285 -0.62 20.55 3.54
C LEU A 285 -0.15 20.10 2.15
N VAL A 286 1.15 20.11 1.90
CA VAL A 286 1.72 19.70 0.60
C VAL A 286 2.62 18.49 0.79
N LEU A 287 2.21 17.36 0.21
CA LEU A 287 2.95 16.10 0.29
C LEU A 287 3.60 15.80 -1.07
N THR A 288 4.90 15.53 -1.05
CA THR A 288 5.62 14.87 -2.15
C THR A 288 5.87 13.43 -1.74
N ILE A 289 5.06 12.51 -2.28
CA ILE A 289 5.17 11.07 -2.01
C ILE A 289 5.84 10.42 -3.21
N GLY A 290 7.10 10.06 -3.05
CA GLY A 290 7.95 9.52 -4.10
C GLY A 290 8.58 10.63 -4.95
N GLY A 291 8.82 10.35 -6.23
CA GLY A 291 9.42 11.27 -7.18
C GLY A 291 9.99 10.56 -8.41
N SER A 292 10.34 11.33 -9.45
CA SER A 292 10.86 10.82 -10.72
C SER A 292 12.32 10.36 -10.68
N ALA A 293 13.08 10.78 -9.67
CA ALA A 293 14.47 10.36 -9.51
C ALA A 293 14.53 8.86 -9.16
N ALA A 294 15.51 8.15 -9.73
CA ALA A 294 15.75 6.74 -9.40
C ALA A 294 15.97 6.59 -7.88
N GLY A 295 15.22 5.69 -7.26
CA GLY A 295 15.26 5.45 -5.82
C GLY A 295 14.38 6.37 -4.97
N ALA A 296 13.74 7.40 -5.55
CA ALA A 296 12.81 8.27 -4.82
C ALA A 296 11.45 7.60 -4.57
N GLY A 297 11.03 6.67 -5.43
CA GLY A 297 9.78 5.90 -5.26
C GLY A 297 9.75 5.07 -3.96
N ASN A 298 8.63 5.13 -3.23
CA ASN A 298 8.40 4.29 -2.06
C ASN A 298 7.78 2.94 -2.45
N VAL A 299 7.97 1.92 -1.63
CA VAL A 299 7.18 0.68 -1.64
C VAL A 299 6.15 0.78 -0.52
N ILE A 300 4.87 0.93 -0.87
CA ILE A 300 3.75 1.15 0.06
C ILE A 300 2.79 -0.03 -0.05
N SER A 301 3.01 -1.03 0.78
CA SER A 301 2.49 -2.39 0.56
C SER A 301 2.21 -3.09 1.88
N GLY A 302 1.35 -4.09 1.86
CA GLY A 302 1.09 -4.97 3.00
C GLY A 302 0.32 -4.30 4.15
N ASN A 303 -0.14 -3.06 4.00
CA ASN A 303 -0.95 -2.37 5.02
C ASN A 303 -2.35 -2.98 5.11
N THR A 304 -2.97 -2.99 6.30
CA THR A 304 -4.28 -3.68 6.48
C THR A 304 -5.47 -2.90 5.90
N LEU A 305 -5.35 -1.58 5.73
CA LEU A 305 -6.32 -0.70 5.07
C LEU A 305 -5.69 -0.09 3.80
N ASP A 306 -5.69 1.24 3.68
CA ASP A 306 -5.23 1.96 2.50
C ASP A 306 -3.70 2.07 2.50
N GLY A 307 -3.09 2.09 1.30
CA GLY A 307 -1.67 2.39 1.17
C GLY A 307 -1.40 3.85 1.53
N VAL A 308 -2.09 4.75 0.83
CA VAL A 308 -2.08 6.20 1.10
C VAL A 308 -3.51 6.71 1.25
N LEU A 309 -3.78 7.48 2.30
CA LEU A 309 -5.05 8.16 2.57
C LEU A 309 -4.83 9.66 2.68
N LEU A 310 -5.26 10.45 1.69
CA LEU A 310 -5.19 11.91 1.72
C LEU A 310 -6.57 12.52 1.96
N GLY A 311 -6.86 12.81 3.24
CA GLY A 311 -8.21 13.13 3.71
C GLY A 311 -8.64 14.60 3.61
N ALA A 312 -7.73 15.54 3.79
CA ALA A 312 -8.03 16.98 3.76
C ALA A 312 -6.78 17.85 3.66
N PHE A 313 -6.95 19.06 3.13
CA PHE A 313 -5.94 20.14 3.00
C PHE A 313 -4.71 19.78 2.15
N THR A 314 -4.78 18.71 1.34
CA THR A 314 -3.67 18.14 0.56
C THR A 314 -3.49 18.73 -0.84
N LYS A 315 -4.17 19.84 -1.16
CA LYS A 315 -4.08 20.48 -2.48
C LYS A 315 -2.63 20.72 -2.90
N ASN A 316 -2.34 20.48 -4.17
CA ASN A 316 -1.01 20.54 -4.81
C ASN A 316 -0.01 19.46 -4.37
N SER A 317 -0.47 18.41 -3.68
CA SER A 317 0.36 17.24 -3.42
C SER A 317 0.67 16.46 -4.71
N VAL A 318 1.78 15.73 -4.69
CA VAL A 318 2.28 14.93 -5.82
C VAL A 318 2.62 13.53 -5.34
N ILE A 319 2.10 12.52 -6.03
CA ILE A 319 2.36 11.10 -5.77
C ILE A 319 2.98 10.51 -7.03
N GLN A 320 4.29 10.23 -7.04
CA GLN A 320 5.03 9.83 -8.24
C GLN A 320 6.02 8.69 -8.01
N GLY A 321 6.18 7.82 -9.00
CA GLY A 321 7.22 6.78 -9.03
C GLY A 321 7.10 5.72 -7.93
N ASN A 322 5.97 5.63 -7.22
CA ASN A 322 5.80 4.67 -6.13
C ASN A 322 5.37 3.30 -6.63
N LEU A 323 5.69 2.28 -5.83
CA LEU A 323 5.22 0.91 -5.95
C LEU A 323 4.17 0.69 -4.85
N VAL A 324 2.90 0.53 -5.21
CA VAL A 324 1.77 0.46 -4.27
C VAL A 324 1.07 -0.88 -4.38
N GLY A 325 1.13 -1.67 -3.31
CA GLY A 325 0.57 -3.03 -3.23
C GLY A 325 1.43 -4.13 -3.90
N THR A 326 2.65 -3.78 -4.33
CA THR A 326 3.62 -4.71 -4.93
C THR A 326 4.85 -4.89 -4.04
N ASP A 327 5.68 -5.88 -4.36
CA ASP A 327 7.05 -5.96 -3.87
C ASP A 327 7.95 -4.90 -4.56
N PRO A 328 9.23 -4.75 -4.15
CA PRO A 328 10.11 -3.76 -4.77
C PRO A 328 10.45 -4.01 -6.25
N SER A 329 10.12 -5.18 -6.80
CA SER A 329 10.23 -5.42 -8.25
C SER A 329 9.03 -4.86 -9.03
N GLY A 330 7.94 -4.52 -8.34
CA GLY A 330 6.69 -4.08 -8.96
C GLY A 330 5.89 -5.21 -9.58
N THR A 331 6.19 -6.48 -9.29
CA THR A 331 5.58 -7.63 -10.00
C THR A 331 4.89 -8.64 -9.09
N MET A 332 5.33 -8.76 -7.83
CA MET A 332 4.75 -9.73 -6.89
C MET A 332 3.77 -9.04 -5.95
N ALA A 333 2.69 -9.76 -5.61
CA ALA A 333 1.62 -9.24 -4.77
C ALA A 333 2.04 -9.10 -3.30
N VAL A 334 2.00 -7.87 -2.81
CA VAL A 334 2.06 -7.52 -1.37
C VAL A 334 0.97 -6.48 -1.11
N GLY A 335 -0.25 -6.76 -1.59
CA GLY A 335 -1.35 -5.80 -1.67
C GLY A 335 -1.75 -5.16 -0.35
N ASN A 336 -2.14 -3.88 -0.39
CA ASN A 336 -2.82 -3.24 0.72
C ASN A 336 -4.25 -3.79 0.86
N GLY A 337 -4.80 -3.80 2.07
CA GLY A 337 -6.09 -4.45 2.36
C GLY A 337 -7.32 -3.72 1.81
N ARG A 338 -7.20 -2.42 1.52
CA ARG A 338 -8.25 -1.59 0.89
C ARG A 338 -7.75 -0.92 -0.39
N PHE A 339 -7.77 0.41 -0.47
CA PHE A 339 -7.38 1.16 -1.66
C PHE A 339 -5.85 1.26 -1.74
N GLY A 340 -5.31 1.35 -2.95
CA GLY A 340 -3.90 1.73 -3.11
C GLY A 340 -3.70 3.16 -2.63
N LEU A 341 -4.42 4.07 -3.26
CA LEU A 341 -4.49 5.50 -2.95
C LEU A 341 -5.96 5.90 -2.75
N HIS A 342 -6.26 6.57 -1.65
CA HIS A 342 -7.58 7.12 -1.34
C HIS A 342 -7.40 8.62 -1.13
N VAL A 343 -8.01 9.44 -1.98
CA VAL A 343 -7.82 10.90 -1.99
C VAL A 343 -9.16 11.62 -1.97
N SER A 344 -9.27 12.71 -1.20
CA SER A 344 -10.52 13.45 -1.01
C SER A 344 -10.36 14.97 -1.02
N ASP A 345 -9.15 15.49 -1.28
CA ASP A 345 -8.91 16.93 -1.39
C ASP A 345 -7.90 17.25 -2.49
N GLY A 346 -8.42 17.86 -3.56
CA GLY A 346 -7.72 18.22 -4.80
C GLY A 346 -7.69 19.74 -5.04
N PRO A 347 -6.94 20.23 -6.04
CA PRO A 347 -6.26 19.47 -7.08
C PRO A 347 -4.99 18.79 -6.58
N LEU A 348 -4.63 17.63 -7.14
CA LEU A 348 -3.34 16.95 -6.89
C LEU A 348 -2.92 16.11 -8.09
N THR A 349 -1.66 15.68 -8.12
CA THR A 349 -1.11 14.87 -9.23
C THR A 349 -0.75 13.46 -8.75
N ILE A 350 -1.29 12.44 -9.43
CA ILE A 350 -0.93 11.03 -9.25
C ILE A 350 -0.30 10.54 -10.54
N GLY A 351 1.01 10.30 -10.49
CA GLY A 351 1.81 9.92 -11.64
C GLY A 351 2.35 11.12 -12.40
N GLY A 352 2.55 10.95 -13.70
CA GLY A 352 3.10 11.96 -14.60
C GLY A 352 3.57 11.34 -15.91
N THR A 353 3.98 12.20 -16.83
CA THR A 353 4.32 11.82 -18.22
C THR A 353 5.82 11.74 -18.46
N GLY A 354 6.62 12.24 -17.52
CA GLY A 354 8.06 12.11 -17.49
C GLY A 354 8.52 10.71 -17.05
N ALA A 355 9.75 10.35 -17.42
CA ALA A 355 10.35 9.09 -17.00
C ALA A 355 10.44 9.00 -15.47
N GLY A 356 9.98 7.89 -14.90
CA GLY A 356 9.98 7.65 -13.46
C GLY A 356 8.83 8.31 -12.68
N GLU A 357 7.97 9.10 -13.33
CA GLU A 357 6.85 9.76 -12.64
C GLU A 357 5.66 8.81 -12.40
N GLY A 358 5.42 7.86 -13.30
CA GLY A 358 4.32 6.90 -13.20
C GLY A 358 4.46 5.96 -11.99
N ASN A 359 3.39 5.83 -11.21
CA ASN A 359 3.31 4.84 -10.13
C ASN A 359 2.92 3.46 -10.70
N VAL A 360 3.32 2.40 -10.00
CA VAL A 360 2.77 1.05 -10.19
C VAL A 360 1.80 0.76 -9.05
N ILE A 361 0.52 0.59 -9.37
CA ILE A 361 -0.57 0.45 -8.40
C ILE A 361 -1.30 -0.86 -8.67
N ALA A 362 -1.00 -1.88 -7.88
CA ALA A 362 -1.47 -3.23 -8.15
C ALA A 362 -1.77 -4.04 -6.89
N PHE A 363 -2.58 -5.09 -7.05
CA PHE A 363 -2.89 -6.07 -6.00
C PHE A 363 -3.61 -5.54 -4.76
N ASN A 364 -4.09 -4.29 -4.76
CA ASN A 364 -4.80 -3.73 -3.62
C ASN A 364 -6.19 -4.39 -3.47
N GLY A 365 -6.73 -4.43 -2.25
CA GLY A 365 -7.96 -5.15 -1.96
C GLY A 365 -9.23 -4.55 -2.59
N PHE A 366 -9.19 -3.27 -2.94
CA PHE A 366 -10.26 -2.47 -3.56
C PHE A 366 -9.69 -1.77 -4.81
N ALA A 367 -10.17 -0.57 -5.15
CA ALA A 367 -9.66 0.19 -6.28
C ALA A 367 -8.18 0.58 -6.10
N GLY A 368 -7.47 0.76 -7.22
CA GLY A 368 -6.10 1.26 -7.22
C GLY A 368 -6.05 2.69 -6.67
N VAL A 369 -6.78 3.59 -7.31
CA VAL A 369 -7.05 4.97 -6.85
C VAL A 369 -8.55 5.13 -6.63
N PHE A 370 -8.95 5.59 -5.45
CA PHE A 370 -10.31 6.02 -5.14
C PHE A 370 -10.33 7.52 -4.87
N VAL A 371 -11.16 8.27 -5.59
CA VAL A 371 -11.34 9.71 -5.41
C VAL A 371 -12.68 9.97 -4.74
N GLU A 372 -12.67 10.43 -3.50
CA GLU A 372 -13.85 10.79 -2.73
C GLU A 372 -14.36 12.19 -3.15
N SER A 373 -15.68 12.36 -3.08
CA SER A 373 -16.50 13.43 -3.68
C SER A 373 -16.07 14.89 -3.47
N GLY A 374 -16.57 15.73 -4.39
CA GLY A 374 -16.79 17.18 -4.17
C GLY A 374 -15.72 18.10 -4.73
N GLU A 375 -14.57 17.57 -5.12
CA GLU A 375 -13.42 18.34 -5.60
C GLU A 375 -12.98 17.83 -7.00
N ASP A 376 -12.36 18.73 -7.74
CA ASP A 376 -11.86 18.56 -9.10
C ASP A 376 -10.32 18.77 -9.16
N GLY A 377 -9.74 18.48 -10.32
CA GLY A 377 -8.33 18.61 -10.63
C GLY A 377 -7.43 17.51 -10.09
N PHE A 378 -7.95 16.29 -9.93
CA PHE A 378 -7.12 15.11 -9.67
C PHE A 378 -6.57 14.57 -11.00
N ARG A 379 -5.36 15.01 -11.36
CA ARG A 379 -4.65 14.53 -12.54
C ARG A 379 -4.04 13.17 -12.27
N ILE A 380 -4.53 12.13 -12.96
CA ILE A 380 -4.06 10.76 -12.83
C ILE A 380 -3.48 10.33 -14.18
N SER A 381 -2.16 10.34 -14.36
CA SER A 381 -1.57 10.07 -15.68
C SER A 381 -0.31 9.21 -15.60
N GLY A 382 -0.08 8.41 -16.65
CA GLY A 382 1.15 7.64 -16.83
C GLY A 382 1.42 6.55 -15.78
N ASN A 383 0.43 6.20 -14.97
CA ASN A 383 0.52 5.12 -13.99
C ASN A 383 0.26 3.75 -14.62
N SER A 384 0.70 2.69 -13.97
CA SER A 384 0.43 1.29 -14.31
C SER A 384 -0.51 0.68 -13.26
N PHE A 385 -1.70 0.27 -13.68
CA PHE A 385 -2.70 -0.39 -12.84
C PHE A 385 -2.94 -1.83 -13.28
N PHE A 386 -2.91 -2.78 -12.35
CA PHE A 386 -3.26 -4.17 -12.62
C PHE A 386 -3.58 -4.98 -11.37
N GLU A 387 -4.48 -5.95 -11.50
CA GLU A 387 -4.84 -6.93 -10.48
C GLU A 387 -5.30 -6.31 -9.14
N ASN A 388 -5.85 -5.09 -9.15
CA ASN A 388 -6.54 -4.54 -7.99
C ASN A 388 -7.90 -5.24 -7.78
N GLY A 389 -8.44 -5.19 -6.57
CA GLY A 389 -9.68 -5.86 -6.20
C GLY A 389 -10.96 -5.16 -6.68
N GLY A 390 -10.83 -3.92 -7.14
CA GLY A 390 -11.85 -3.09 -7.79
C GLY A 390 -11.27 -2.40 -9.03
N LEU A 391 -11.84 -1.25 -9.43
CA LEU A 391 -11.37 -0.50 -10.61
C LEU A 391 -9.93 0.02 -10.43
N GLY A 392 -9.23 0.27 -11.54
CA GLY A 392 -7.92 0.93 -11.48
C GLY A 392 -8.05 2.36 -10.90
N ILE A 393 -8.99 3.12 -11.43
CA ILE A 393 -9.43 4.43 -10.94
C ILE A 393 -10.94 4.34 -10.70
N ASP A 394 -11.39 4.75 -9.52
CA ASP A 394 -12.79 4.73 -9.08
C ASP A 394 -13.16 6.13 -8.59
N LEU A 395 -14.08 6.79 -9.29
CA LEU A 395 -14.56 8.14 -8.98
C LEU A 395 -15.89 8.03 -8.22
N GLU A 396 -16.00 8.67 -7.05
CA GLU A 396 -17.22 8.54 -6.25
C GLU A 396 -18.48 9.02 -7.03
N PRO A 397 -19.57 8.21 -7.09
CA PRO A 397 -19.87 7.00 -6.32
C PRO A 397 -19.17 5.75 -6.83
N ALA A 398 -18.76 4.90 -5.88
CA ALA A 398 -18.00 3.69 -6.18
C ALA A 398 -18.61 2.81 -7.29
N GLY A 399 -17.77 2.43 -8.24
CA GLY A 399 -18.10 1.65 -9.43
C GLY A 399 -18.21 2.52 -10.68
N VAL A 400 -18.33 1.84 -11.83
CA VAL A 400 -18.23 2.50 -13.14
C VAL A 400 -19.18 3.67 -13.28
N ASN A 401 -18.62 4.85 -13.48
CA ASN A 401 -19.32 6.08 -13.82
C ASN A 401 -19.61 6.07 -15.33
N MET A 402 -20.88 6.09 -15.73
CA MET A 402 -21.25 5.95 -17.15
C MET A 402 -21.05 7.26 -17.90
N ASN A 403 -20.57 7.17 -19.15
CA ASN A 403 -20.54 8.32 -20.04
C ASN A 403 -21.93 8.94 -20.24
N ASP A 404 -22.00 10.27 -20.25
CA ASP A 404 -23.20 11.04 -20.57
C ASP A 404 -22.95 12.09 -21.68
N ALA A 405 -23.98 12.87 -22.02
CA ALA A 405 -23.85 13.87 -23.08
C ALA A 405 -23.28 15.18 -22.53
N MET A 406 -22.12 15.59 -23.04
CA MET A 406 -21.38 16.82 -22.77
C MET A 406 -20.78 16.94 -21.35
N ASP A 407 -20.83 15.87 -20.54
CA ASP A 407 -20.18 15.80 -19.22
C ASP A 407 -20.61 16.89 -18.22
N PRO A 408 -21.92 17.08 -17.95
CA PRO A 408 -22.41 18.02 -16.96
C PRO A 408 -22.32 17.50 -15.51
N ASP A 409 -21.83 16.27 -15.30
CA ASP A 409 -21.91 15.58 -14.02
C ASP A 409 -21.11 16.29 -12.91
N PRO A 410 -21.65 16.39 -11.69
CA PRO A 410 -20.88 16.84 -10.53
C PRO A 410 -20.24 15.66 -9.81
N GLY A 411 -19.10 15.90 -9.15
CA GLY A 411 -18.48 14.92 -8.26
C GLY A 411 -16.96 14.92 -8.38
N ALA A 412 -16.36 13.84 -7.91
CA ALA A 412 -14.92 13.61 -8.04
C ALA A 412 -14.51 13.73 -9.52
N ASN A 413 -13.59 14.66 -9.83
CA ASN A 413 -13.15 14.94 -11.21
C ASN A 413 -14.30 15.23 -12.19
N GLY A 414 -15.41 15.80 -11.73
CA GLY A 414 -16.60 16.00 -12.56
C GLY A 414 -17.19 14.69 -13.14
N ARG A 415 -16.74 13.52 -12.65
CA ARG A 415 -17.00 12.20 -13.25
C ARG A 415 -16.66 12.14 -14.73
N GLN A 416 -15.61 12.87 -15.11
CA GLN A 416 -15.07 12.97 -16.46
C GLN A 416 -15.32 11.71 -17.31
N ASN A 417 -16.03 11.88 -18.42
CA ASN A 417 -16.32 10.81 -19.37
C ASN A 417 -15.02 10.16 -19.86
N PHE A 418 -15.03 8.83 -19.97
CA PHE A 418 -13.90 8.05 -20.46
C PHE A 418 -13.95 7.85 -21.98
N PRO A 419 -12.81 7.58 -22.65
CA PRO A 419 -12.76 7.36 -24.08
C PRO A 419 -13.47 6.06 -24.49
N GLU A 420 -14.10 6.07 -25.66
CA GLU A 420 -14.64 4.87 -26.30
C GLU A 420 -13.71 4.45 -27.44
N LEU A 421 -12.98 3.34 -27.22
CA LEU A 421 -12.05 2.83 -28.23
C LEU A 421 -12.80 2.02 -29.30
N ASN A 422 -12.50 2.28 -30.57
CA ASN A 422 -12.91 1.45 -31.71
C ASN A 422 -12.02 0.21 -31.81
N ALA A 423 -11.85 -0.49 -30.69
CA ALA A 423 -10.88 -1.56 -30.51
C ALA A 423 -11.44 -2.89 -29.97
N PRO A 424 -12.71 -3.29 -30.19
CA PRO A 424 -13.21 -4.55 -29.62
C PRO A 424 -12.39 -5.80 -29.97
N ASP A 425 -11.55 -5.74 -31.00
CA ASP A 425 -10.47 -6.68 -31.26
C ASP A 425 -9.34 -5.94 -31.98
N PHE A 426 -8.43 -5.26 -31.26
CA PHE A 426 -7.21 -4.75 -31.89
C PHE A 426 -6.31 -5.95 -32.24
N PRO A 427 -6.13 -6.34 -33.53
CA PRO A 427 -5.38 -7.55 -33.89
C PRO A 427 -3.86 -7.37 -33.77
N GLY A 428 -3.43 -6.31 -33.09
CA GLY A 428 -2.10 -5.73 -33.17
C GLY A 428 -1.99 -4.67 -34.26
N GLY A 429 -0.99 -3.81 -34.12
CA GLY A 429 -0.77 -2.66 -35.00
C GLY A 429 -0.08 -1.50 -34.30
N SER A 430 -0.03 -0.35 -34.97
CA SER A 430 0.70 0.85 -34.52
C SER A 430 -0.19 1.99 -34.05
N SER A 431 -1.52 1.85 -34.06
CA SER A 431 -2.43 2.91 -33.63
C SER A 431 -3.83 2.40 -33.36
N VAL A 432 -4.57 3.08 -32.50
CA VAL A 432 -5.99 2.86 -32.24
C VAL A 432 -6.79 4.15 -32.45
N THR A 433 -8.02 4.02 -32.94
CA THR A 433 -8.96 5.14 -33.05
C THR A 433 -10.06 5.01 -32.01
N GLY A 434 -10.70 6.12 -31.69
CA GLY A 434 -11.82 6.14 -30.76
C GLY A 434 -12.52 7.48 -30.77
N THR A 435 -13.53 7.60 -29.92
CA THR A 435 -14.32 8.80 -29.72
C THR A 435 -14.39 9.17 -28.25
N LEU A 436 -14.60 10.44 -27.96
CA LEU A 436 -14.95 10.94 -26.64
C LEU A 436 -16.09 11.95 -26.82
N ASN A 437 -17.13 11.84 -26.01
CA ASN A 437 -18.10 12.91 -25.80
C ASN A 437 -17.87 13.46 -24.39
N SER A 438 -17.46 14.72 -24.26
CA SER A 438 -17.22 15.34 -22.96
C SER A 438 -17.43 16.87 -23.03
N THR A 439 -16.92 17.65 -22.07
CA THR A 439 -17.13 19.10 -21.98
C THR A 439 -16.82 19.82 -23.30
N PRO A 440 -17.77 20.57 -23.90
CA PRO A 440 -17.58 21.22 -25.19
C PRO A 440 -16.44 22.27 -25.22
N GLY A 441 -15.63 22.24 -26.28
CA GLY A 441 -14.55 23.21 -26.51
C GLY A 441 -13.30 23.01 -25.64
N HIS A 442 -13.25 21.94 -24.85
CA HIS A 442 -12.08 21.56 -24.04
C HIS A 442 -11.12 20.69 -24.86
N THR A 443 -9.88 20.58 -24.39
CA THR A 443 -8.86 19.71 -25.02
C THR A 443 -8.44 18.64 -24.02
N PHE A 444 -8.50 17.38 -24.46
CA PHE A 444 -8.23 16.23 -23.64
C PHE A 444 -6.94 15.53 -24.06
N ARG A 445 -6.23 15.03 -23.05
CA ARG A 445 -5.22 13.99 -23.21
C ARG A 445 -5.90 12.64 -23.14
N ILE A 446 -5.71 11.81 -24.16
CA ILE A 446 -6.11 10.40 -24.12
C ILE A 446 -4.87 9.56 -23.89
N GLU A 447 -4.87 8.72 -22.86
CA GLU A 447 -3.82 7.72 -22.63
C GLU A 447 -4.37 6.33 -22.93
N VAL A 448 -3.63 5.52 -23.68
CA VAL A 448 -4.02 4.15 -24.04
C VAL A 448 -3.06 3.17 -23.38
N PHE A 449 -3.62 2.10 -22.82
CA PHE A 449 -2.90 1.07 -22.09
C PHE A 449 -3.23 -0.31 -22.64
N ALA A 450 -2.21 -1.16 -22.73
CA ALA A 450 -2.33 -2.58 -23.02
C ALA A 450 -2.44 -3.38 -21.71
N ASN A 451 -3.34 -4.37 -21.72
CA ASN A 451 -3.62 -5.23 -20.58
C ASN A 451 -3.48 -6.71 -20.94
N ASP A 452 -3.12 -7.52 -19.94
CA ASP A 452 -3.00 -8.97 -20.10
C ASP A 452 -4.37 -9.67 -20.02
N GLU A 453 -5.26 -9.17 -19.16
CA GLU A 453 -6.66 -9.60 -19.02
C GLU A 453 -7.57 -8.38 -18.87
N CYS A 454 -8.84 -8.50 -19.25
CA CYS A 454 -9.83 -7.49 -18.88
C CYS A 454 -10.13 -7.58 -17.38
N ASP A 455 -10.31 -6.42 -16.75
CA ASP A 455 -10.78 -6.35 -15.38
C ASP A 455 -12.16 -7.03 -15.21
N PRO A 456 -12.44 -7.70 -14.08
CA PRO A 456 -13.73 -8.35 -13.83
C PRO A 456 -14.97 -7.43 -13.91
N THR A 457 -14.81 -6.12 -13.76
CA THR A 457 -15.89 -5.13 -13.92
C THR A 457 -16.20 -4.81 -15.39
N LEU A 458 -15.37 -5.29 -16.32
CA LEU A 458 -15.36 -4.98 -17.76
C LEU A 458 -14.91 -3.56 -18.12
N ASN A 459 -14.72 -2.69 -17.13
CA ASN A 459 -14.00 -1.43 -17.30
C ASN A 459 -12.60 -1.65 -16.78
N GLY A 460 -11.63 -1.56 -17.68
CA GLY A 460 -10.35 -2.19 -17.41
C GLY A 460 -9.49 -1.42 -16.43
N GLU A 461 -8.33 -1.99 -16.12
CA GLU A 461 -7.21 -1.23 -15.59
C GLU A 461 -6.31 -0.82 -16.76
N GLY A 462 -5.17 -0.21 -16.48
CA GLY A 462 -4.19 0.16 -17.51
C GLY A 462 -2.79 -0.26 -17.11
N LYS A 463 -2.37 -1.46 -17.49
CA LYS A 463 -1.08 -2.02 -17.07
C LYS A 463 0.10 -1.39 -17.80
N THR A 464 0.12 -1.51 -19.13
CA THR A 464 1.26 -1.07 -19.93
C THR A 464 0.87 0.14 -20.76
N PHE A 465 1.44 1.32 -20.48
CA PHE A 465 1.24 2.50 -21.33
C PHE A 465 1.78 2.23 -22.75
N VAL A 466 0.96 2.47 -23.78
CA VAL A 466 1.33 2.21 -25.20
C VAL A 466 1.34 3.46 -26.07
N GLY A 467 0.59 4.49 -25.70
CA GLY A 467 0.56 5.74 -26.45
C GLY A 467 -0.39 6.76 -25.88
N THR A 468 -0.32 7.97 -26.41
CA THR A 468 -1.18 9.09 -26.02
C THR A 468 -1.44 10.03 -27.19
N VAL A 469 -2.46 10.86 -27.05
CA VAL A 469 -2.67 12.07 -27.85
C VAL A 469 -3.11 13.21 -26.93
N ASP A 470 -2.47 14.37 -27.04
CA ASP A 470 -2.72 15.54 -26.17
C ASP A 470 -3.56 16.63 -26.86
N THR A 471 -4.17 16.30 -28.00
CA THR A 471 -4.84 17.28 -28.88
C THR A 471 -6.28 16.90 -29.22
N ALA A 472 -6.92 16.05 -28.42
CA ALA A 472 -8.31 15.67 -28.64
C ALA A 472 -9.23 16.81 -28.18
N ALA A 473 -9.56 17.73 -29.10
CA ALA A 473 -10.41 18.88 -28.81
C ALA A 473 -11.89 18.60 -29.18
N THR A 474 -12.79 18.76 -28.22
CA THR A 474 -14.23 18.56 -28.41
C THR A 474 -14.86 19.71 -29.17
N ASP A 475 -15.85 19.39 -30.01
CA ASP A 475 -16.63 20.37 -30.73
C ASP A 475 -17.73 21.01 -29.85
N ALA A 476 -18.63 21.77 -30.48
CA ALA A 476 -19.74 22.42 -29.76
C ALA A 476 -20.78 21.45 -29.18
N ASN A 477 -20.80 20.18 -29.60
CA ASN A 477 -21.63 19.12 -29.07
C ASN A 477 -20.87 18.25 -28.05
N GLY A 478 -19.62 18.60 -27.74
CA GLY A 478 -18.76 17.80 -26.87
C GLY A 478 -18.07 16.64 -27.56
N ASP A 479 -18.21 16.48 -28.87
CA ASP A 479 -17.71 15.31 -29.59
C ASP A 479 -16.28 15.51 -30.11
N VAL A 480 -15.45 14.47 -29.99
CA VAL A 480 -14.15 14.39 -30.68
C VAL A 480 -13.85 12.96 -31.13
N GLY A 481 -13.38 12.82 -32.37
CA GLY A 481 -12.72 11.60 -32.84
C GLY A 481 -11.20 11.74 -32.70
N PHE A 482 -10.53 10.70 -32.22
CA PHE A 482 -9.09 10.73 -32.01
C PHE A 482 -8.39 9.51 -32.60
N THR A 483 -7.07 9.63 -32.76
CA THR A 483 -6.17 8.52 -33.11
C THR A 483 -4.96 8.58 -32.21
N VAL A 484 -4.71 7.51 -31.47
CA VAL A 484 -3.50 7.34 -30.66
C VAL A 484 -2.54 6.46 -31.43
N THR A 485 -1.36 6.99 -31.70
CA THR A 485 -0.27 6.22 -32.35
C THR A 485 0.66 5.68 -31.28
N PHE A 486 1.04 4.41 -31.41
CA PHE A 486 1.93 3.74 -30.49
C PHE A 486 3.38 3.97 -30.89
N GLY A 487 4.27 4.01 -29.89
CA GLY A 487 5.71 4.16 -30.14
C GLY A 487 6.30 3.01 -30.95
N GLN A 488 5.65 1.83 -30.91
CA GLN A 488 5.98 0.63 -31.67
C GLN A 488 4.71 -0.17 -31.96
N PRO A 489 4.69 -1.03 -32.99
CA PRO A 489 3.63 -2.01 -33.16
C PRO A 489 3.53 -2.93 -31.95
N ILE A 490 2.33 -3.07 -31.38
CA ILE A 490 2.07 -3.95 -30.24
C ILE A 490 1.23 -5.15 -30.70
N GLY A 491 1.43 -6.30 -30.04
CA GLY A 491 0.60 -7.50 -30.23
C GLY A 491 -0.50 -7.66 -29.18
N ALA A 492 -0.64 -6.70 -28.26
CA ALA A 492 -1.68 -6.73 -27.25
C ALA A 492 -3.06 -6.61 -27.90
N THR A 493 -4.00 -7.46 -27.48
CA THR A 493 -5.36 -7.50 -28.04
C THR A 493 -6.38 -6.78 -27.16
N LEU A 494 -6.00 -6.43 -25.93
CA LEU A 494 -6.87 -5.77 -24.95
C LEU A 494 -6.30 -4.39 -24.64
N LEU A 495 -7.07 -3.36 -25.01
CA LEU A 495 -6.74 -1.97 -24.79
C LEU A 495 -7.80 -1.30 -23.90
N THR A 496 -7.34 -0.41 -23.04
CA THR A 496 -8.17 0.51 -22.26
C THR A 496 -7.61 1.91 -22.39
N ALA A 497 -8.39 2.92 -22.01
CA ALA A 497 -7.96 4.30 -22.08
C ALA A 497 -8.53 5.15 -20.95
N THR A 498 -7.85 6.25 -20.66
CA THR A 498 -8.36 7.34 -19.82
C THR A 498 -8.37 8.64 -20.62
N ALA A 499 -9.25 9.56 -20.23
CA ALA A 499 -9.27 10.94 -20.70
C ALA A 499 -8.89 11.85 -19.54
N THR A 500 -7.97 12.78 -19.77
CA THR A 500 -7.66 13.87 -18.84
C THR A 500 -7.96 15.20 -19.50
N ASP A 501 -8.87 16.00 -18.94
CA ASP A 501 -9.09 17.37 -19.38
C ASP A 501 -7.86 18.23 -19.04
N LEU A 502 -7.27 18.86 -20.06
CA LEU A 502 -6.08 19.69 -19.89
C LEU A 502 -6.39 21.08 -19.32
N ALA A 503 -7.66 21.47 -19.24
CA ALA A 503 -8.08 22.75 -18.68
C ALA A 503 -8.12 22.74 -17.14
N ASN A 504 -8.60 21.65 -16.53
CA ASN A 504 -8.78 21.53 -15.08
C ASN A 504 -7.97 20.39 -14.44
N GLY A 505 -7.51 19.41 -15.22
CA GLY A 505 -6.76 18.25 -14.74
C GLY A 505 -7.61 17.02 -14.42
N ASP A 506 -8.92 17.07 -14.59
CA ASP A 506 -9.83 15.97 -14.30
C ASP A 506 -9.53 14.76 -15.17
N THR A 507 -9.32 13.61 -14.53
CA THR A 507 -9.09 12.34 -15.22
C THR A 507 -10.25 11.38 -15.00
N SER A 508 -10.72 10.77 -16.09
CA SER A 508 -11.76 9.74 -16.11
C SER A 508 -11.32 8.45 -15.41
N GLU A 509 -12.31 7.61 -15.09
CA GLU A 509 -12.05 6.18 -14.92
C GLU A 509 -11.53 5.55 -16.24
N PHE A 510 -11.10 4.30 -16.18
CA PHE A 510 -10.71 3.58 -17.38
C PHE A 510 -11.93 3.19 -18.23
N SER A 511 -11.74 3.25 -19.55
CA SER A 511 -12.73 2.81 -20.53
C SER A 511 -13.09 1.33 -20.37
N ALA A 512 -14.21 0.94 -20.98
CA ALA A 512 -14.51 -0.46 -21.21
C ALA A 512 -13.33 -1.18 -21.86
N CYS A 513 -13.11 -2.43 -21.45
CA CYS A 513 -12.22 -3.40 -22.08
C CYS A 513 -13.08 -4.27 -23.00
N PRO A 514 -13.19 -3.90 -24.29
CA PRO A 514 -14.17 -4.56 -25.15
C PRO A 514 -13.70 -5.99 -25.44
N VAL A 515 -14.58 -6.96 -25.13
CA VAL A 515 -14.41 -8.37 -25.48
C VAL A 515 -15.36 -8.69 -26.63
N ALA A 516 -14.88 -9.32 -27.69
CA ALA A 516 -15.73 -9.79 -28.78
C ALA A 516 -16.93 -10.59 -28.23
N PRO A 517 -18.18 -10.36 -28.72
CA PRO A 517 -19.32 -11.17 -28.31
C PRO A 517 -19.04 -12.64 -28.65
N THR A 518 -19.15 -13.51 -27.64
CA THR A 518 -19.05 -14.97 -27.84
C THR A 518 -20.10 -15.39 -28.84
N THR A 519 -19.66 -15.74 -30.05
CA THR A 519 -20.53 -16.30 -31.09
C THR A 519 -20.96 -17.67 -30.60
N THR A 520 -22.13 -17.74 -29.96
CA THR A 520 -22.75 -19.02 -29.63
C THR A 520 -23.27 -19.61 -30.93
N THR A 521 -22.47 -20.47 -31.58
CA THR A 521 -22.96 -21.29 -32.69
C THR A 521 -23.93 -22.33 -32.12
N THR A 522 -25.20 -21.96 -32.00
CA THR A 522 -26.27 -22.93 -31.74
C THR A 522 -26.42 -23.77 -33.00
N SER A 523 -25.80 -24.94 -33.03
CA SER A 523 -26.03 -25.93 -34.07
C SER A 523 -27.40 -26.57 -33.82
N THR A 524 -28.45 -26.02 -34.43
CA THR A 524 -29.78 -26.66 -34.48
C THR A 524 -29.72 -27.84 -35.43
N THR A 525 -29.58 -29.05 -34.89
CA THR A 525 -29.82 -30.29 -35.65
C THR A 525 -31.31 -30.40 -35.92
N THR A 526 -31.75 -30.04 -37.13
CA THR A 526 -33.13 -30.29 -37.56
C THR A 526 -33.23 -31.74 -38.04
N THR A 527 -33.83 -32.61 -37.24
CA THR A 527 -34.21 -33.96 -37.67
C THR A 527 -35.44 -33.84 -38.57
N SER A 528 -35.26 -34.01 -39.88
CA SER A 528 -36.37 -34.14 -40.83
C SER A 528 -36.81 -35.62 -40.88
N THR A 529 -37.96 -35.93 -40.30
CA THR A 529 -38.69 -37.18 -40.54
C THR A 529 -39.49 -37.05 -41.83
N THR A 530 -39.15 -37.86 -42.82
CA THR A 530 -39.91 -38.01 -44.07
C THR A 530 -41.12 -38.91 -43.80
N GLU A 531 -42.31 -38.32 -43.74
CA GLU A 531 -43.57 -39.07 -43.89
C GLU A 531 -44.13 -38.88 -45.31
N THR A 532 -44.58 -40.00 -45.89
CA THR A 532 -45.07 -40.09 -47.28
C THR A 532 -46.60 -40.03 -47.31
N SER A 533 -47.12 -39.10 -48.13
CA SER A 533 -48.41 -39.12 -48.85
C SER A 533 -49.72 -39.11 -48.06
N THR A 534 -50.56 -38.07 -48.27
CA THR A 534 -51.67 -38.08 -49.25
C THR A 534 -52.26 -36.67 -49.46
N THR A 535 -52.46 -36.36 -50.73
CA THR A 535 -53.39 -35.42 -51.41
C THR A 535 -54.32 -34.53 -50.56
N GLU A 536 -54.28 -33.21 -50.78
CA GLU A 536 -55.44 -32.43 -51.27
C GLU A 536 -55.04 -31.02 -51.76
N THR A 537 -55.72 -30.61 -52.82
CA THR A 537 -55.56 -29.38 -53.60
C THR A 537 -56.23 -28.20 -52.89
N SER A 538 -55.53 -27.07 -52.71
CA SER A 538 -56.16 -25.75 -52.83
C SER A 538 -55.13 -24.63 -53.02
N THR A 539 -55.41 -23.79 -54.01
CA THR A 539 -54.72 -22.57 -54.45
C THR A 539 -54.73 -21.45 -53.40
N THR A 540 -53.69 -20.61 -53.34
CA THR A 540 -53.76 -19.13 -53.46
C THR A 540 -52.35 -18.50 -53.45
N THR A 541 -52.10 -17.66 -54.46
CA THR A 541 -50.96 -16.75 -54.70
C THR A 541 -50.83 -15.64 -53.64
N THR A 542 -49.60 -15.22 -53.30
CA THR A 542 -49.18 -13.81 -53.24
C THR A 542 -47.65 -13.71 -53.32
N SER A 543 -47.17 -12.84 -54.20
CA SER A 543 -45.79 -12.45 -54.45
C SER A 543 -45.50 -11.16 -53.68
N THR A 544 -44.33 -11.06 -53.03
CA THR A 544 -43.53 -9.82 -53.00
C THR A 544 -42.07 -10.16 -52.75
N THR A 545 -41.26 -9.66 -53.67
CA THR A 545 -39.80 -9.65 -53.80
C THR A 545 -39.12 -8.85 -52.69
N GLU A 546 -37.95 -9.27 -52.21
CA GLU A 546 -36.75 -8.43 -52.27
C GLU A 546 -35.47 -9.22 -52.07
N THR A 547 -34.53 -8.90 -52.96
CA THR A 547 -33.25 -9.51 -53.20
C THR A 547 -32.21 -8.95 -52.25
N SER A 548 -31.40 -9.82 -51.64
CA SER A 548 -30.06 -9.44 -51.19
C SER A 548 -29.09 -10.53 -51.61
N THR A 549 -28.25 -10.17 -52.58
CA THR A 549 -27.17 -10.97 -53.12
C THR A 549 -25.98 -10.96 -52.17
N THR A 550 -25.59 -12.12 -51.66
CA THR A 550 -24.22 -12.38 -51.24
C THR A 550 -23.69 -13.61 -51.96
N THR A 551 -22.74 -13.35 -52.85
CA THR A 551 -21.91 -14.34 -53.52
C THR A 551 -21.04 -15.04 -52.47
N SER A 552 -21.13 -16.37 -52.38
CA SER A 552 -20.07 -17.19 -51.78
C SER A 552 -19.85 -18.41 -52.66
N SER A 553 -18.69 -18.42 -53.30
CA SER A 553 -18.14 -19.53 -54.05
C SER A 553 -17.74 -20.65 -53.08
N THR A 554 -18.39 -21.80 -53.20
CA THR A 554 -17.97 -23.07 -52.60
C THR A 554 -16.92 -23.74 -53.47
N THR A 555 -15.84 -24.23 -52.86
CA THR A 555 -15.08 -25.38 -53.38
C THR A 555 -14.76 -26.29 -52.22
N THR A 556 -15.18 -27.54 -52.37
CA THR A 556 -15.16 -28.67 -51.45
C THR A 556 -13.93 -29.56 -51.66
N THR A 557 -13.42 -30.15 -50.57
CA THR A 557 -12.90 -31.54 -50.49
C THR A 557 -12.77 -31.91 -49.00
N SER A 558 -13.77 -32.56 -48.40
CA SER A 558 -13.95 -34.02 -48.21
C SER A 558 -12.84 -34.73 -47.41
N SER A 559 -13.16 -35.04 -46.15
CA SER A 559 -12.52 -36.09 -45.33
C SER A 559 -13.50 -37.28 -45.21
N THR A 560 -12.95 -38.50 -45.30
CA THR A 560 -13.69 -39.76 -45.09
C THR A 560 -13.13 -40.45 -43.86
N SER A 561 -14.00 -40.91 -42.97
CA SER A 561 -13.70 -41.68 -41.76
C SER A 561 -14.60 -42.91 -41.67
N THR A 562 -14.02 -44.08 -41.32
CA THR A 562 -14.49 -45.19 -40.43
C THR A 562 -13.63 -46.44 -40.72
N SER A 563 -13.36 -47.42 -39.85
CA SER A 563 -13.82 -47.86 -38.51
C SER A 563 -12.88 -49.00 -38.03
N THR A 564 -12.71 -49.26 -36.72
CA THR A 564 -13.00 -50.56 -36.03
C THR A 564 -12.47 -50.69 -34.56
N THR A 565 -13.43 -50.65 -33.63
CA THR A 565 -13.82 -51.45 -32.43
C THR A 565 -12.92 -52.51 -31.69
N ALA A 566 -12.95 -52.43 -30.33
CA ALA A 566 -13.09 -53.47 -29.24
C ALA A 566 -11.97 -54.50 -28.88
N THR A 567 -11.80 -55.12 -27.67
CA THR A 567 -12.14 -54.94 -26.22
C THR A 567 -11.48 -56.12 -25.41
N SER A 568 -11.16 -55.92 -24.11
CA SER A 568 -11.05 -56.87 -22.94
C SER A 568 -9.85 -57.82 -22.68
N THR A 569 -9.36 -57.86 -21.43
CA THR A 569 -9.49 -58.97 -20.43
C THR A 569 -8.71 -58.70 -19.10
N THR A 570 -8.95 -59.54 -18.09
CA THR A 570 -9.02 -59.29 -16.62
C THR A 570 -7.90 -59.96 -15.79
N SER A 571 -7.63 -59.43 -14.57
CA SER A 571 -7.25 -60.07 -13.26
C SER A 571 -6.17 -61.18 -13.14
N THR A 572 -5.34 -61.14 -12.07
CA THR A 572 -5.36 -62.06 -10.87
C THR A 572 -4.15 -61.86 -9.93
N SER A 573 -4.39 -61.99 -8.61
CA SER A 573 -3.47 -62.00 -7.45
C SER A 573 -2.40 -63.09 -7.41
N THR A 574 -1.39 -62.92 -6.56
CA THR A 574 -0.75 -64.04 -5.80
C THR A 574 -0.24 -63.57 -4.43
N THR A 575 -0.38 -64.47 -3.44
CA THR A 575 -0.03 -64.37 -2.02
C THR A 575 0.88 -65.55 -1.67
N THR A 576 1.89 -65.38 -0.82
CA THR A 576 2.54 -66.44 0.01
C THR A 576 3.51 -65.78 1.00
N THR A 577 3.85 -66.22 2.22
CA THR A 577 3.30 -67.07 3.30
C THR A 577 4.27 -66.86 4.50
N SER A 578 3.78 -67.06 5.74
CA SER A 578 4.47 -66.90 7.05
C SER A 578 5.40 -68.05 7.47
N THR A 579 6.33 -67.80 8.41
CA THR A 579 6.78 -68.72 9.50
C THR A 579 7.66 -67.91 10.49
N GLU A 580 7.25 -67.60 11.73
CA GLU A 580 7.22 -68.38 12.99
C GLU A 580 8.41 -68.02 13.95
N ALA A 581 8.08 -67.70 15.21
CA ALA A 581 8.98 -67.28 16.31
C ALA A 581 9.43 -68.51 17.16
N PRO A 582 10.36 -68.42 18.16
CA PRO A 582 10.01 -67.84 19.49
C PRO A 582 11.17 -67.31 20.41
N THR A 583 10.80 -66.54 21.46
CA THR A 583 11.43 -66.39 22.83
C THR A 583 12.88 -65.85 22.97
N SER A 584 13.33 -65.07 23.96
CA SER A 584 12.88 -64.67 25.32
C SER A 584 13.67 -63.47 25.88
N THR A 585 13.15 -62.87 26.97
CA THR A 585 13.84 -62.23 28.14
C THR A 585 14.49 -60.82 28.06
N THR A 586 13.78 -59.86 28.67
CA THR A 586 14.17 -58.92 29.77
C THR A 586 15.31 -57.88 29.62
N SER A 587 14.97 -56.68 30.11
CA SER A 587 15.80 -55.63 30.77
C SER A 587 16.36 -54.45 29.95
N THR A 588 15.65 -53.33 30.10
CA THR A 588 16.10 -51.97 30.51
C THR A 588 17.38 -51.34 29.94
N THR A 589 17.19 -50.12 29.38
CA THR A 589 17.93 -48.86 29.66
C THR A 589 18.52 -48.15 28.42
N SER A 590 17.89 -47.00 28.12
CA SER A 590 18.38 -45.73 27.52
C SER A 590 19.27 -45.71 26.25
N THR A 591 18.68 -45.13 25.17
CA THR A 591 19.17 -44.12 24.17
C THR A 591 20.65 -44.12 23.70
N PRO A 592 20.98 -43.64 22.47
CA PRO A 592 20.18 -43.03 21.38
C PRO A 592 20.37 -43.81 20.04
N THR A 593 19.65 -43.58 18.95
CA THR A 593 19.98 -42.63 17.86
C THR A 593 19.02 -42.89 16.68
N SER A 594 18.68 -41.84 15.93
CA SER A 594 18.29 -41.85 14.50
C SER A 594 16.93 -42.44 14.09
N SER A 595 15.97 -41.55 13.81
CA SER A 595 15.10 -41.71 12.65
C SER A 595 14.68 -40.35 12.10
N SER A 596 14.91 -40.18 10.80
CA SER A 596 14.50 -39.07 9.95
C SER A 596 12.99 -38.80 10.02
N THR A 597 12.63 -37.57 10.40
CA THR A 597 11.25 -37.07 10.29
C THR A 597 11.24 -35.89 9.33
N SER A 598 10.55 -36.04 8.21
CA SER A 598 10.13 -34.95 7.34
C SER A 598 9.02 -34.17 8.04
N THR A 599 9.39 -33.11 8.75
CA THR A 599 8.42 -32.21 9.40
C THR A 599 7.93 -31.19 8.37
N SER A 600 6.73 -31.44 7.82
CA SER A 600 5.93 -30.43 7.16
C SER A 600 5.47 -29.43 8.21
N LEU A 601 6.00 -28.21 8.18
CA LEU A 601 5.52 -27.08 8.98
C LEU A 601 4.13 -26.69 8.48
N GLN A 602 3.10 -27.15 9.18
CA GLN A 602 1.73 -26.66 9.02
C GLN A 602 1.47 -25.60 10.10
N PRO A 603 0.97 -24.39 9.75
CA PRO A 603 0.66 -23.37 10.73
C PRO A 603 -0.55 -23.80 11.57
N THR A 604 -0.39 -23.85 12.89
CA THR A 604 -1.47 -24.07 13.85
C THR A 604 -2.25 -22.78 14.08
N THR A 605 -3.56 -22.81 13.86
CA THR A 605 -4.50 -21.73 14.22
C THR A 605 -5.31 -22.13 15.45
N THR A 606 -5.18 -21.38 16.54
CA THR A 606 -6.01 -21.51 17.75
C THR A 606 -7.25 -20.65 17.57
N THR A 607 -8.43 -21.24 17.37
CA THR A 607 -9.68 -20.48 17.26
C THR A 607 -10.75 -21.07 18.16
N THR A 608 -10.88 -20.52 19.37
CA THR A 608 -12.09 -20.68 20.18
C THR A 608 -13.13 -19.64 19.73
N VAL A 609 -14.25 -20.13 19.20
CA VAL A 609 -15.49 -19.37 18.97
C VAL A 609 -16.27 -19.35 20.30
N PRO A 610 -17.00 -18.28 20.66
CA PRO A 610 -17.94 -18.34 21.78
C PRO A 610 -19.07 -19.33 21.45
N ALA A 611 -19.21 -20.38 22.27
CA ALA A 611 -20.18 -21.48 22.21
C ALA A 611 -19.87 -22.64 21.22
N GLY A 612 -18.90 -23.49 21.61
CA GLY A 612 -18.79 -24.96 21.46
C GLY A 612 -19.68 -25.75 20.48
N GLY A 613 -19.72 -25.40 19.20
CA GLY A 613 -20.46 -26.15 18.16
C GLY A 613 -19.60 -26.90 17.13
N CYS A 614 -18.28 -26.74 17.15
CA CYS A 614 -17.37 -27.25 16.09
C CYS A 614 -16.33 -28.26 16.60
N ASP A 615 -16.61 -28.94 17.71
CA ASP A 615 -15.72 -29.98 18.24
C ASP A 615 -15.59 -31.13 17.23
N GLY A 616 -14.34 -31.44 16.85
CA GLY A 616 -14.03 -32.48 15.84
C GLY A 616 -13.91 -31.97 14.40
N VAL A 617 -14.05 -30.67 14.15
CA VAL A 617 -13.75 -30.04 12.86
C VAL A 617 -12.27 -29.61 12.85
N PRO A 618 -11.53 -29.75 11.72
CA PRO A 618 -10.11 -29.40 11.69
C PRO A 618 -9.83 -27.96 12.14
N ASP A 619 -8.73 -27.78 12.90
CA ASP A 619 -8.25 -26.44 13.31
C ASP A 619 -7.86 -25.58 12.12
N ALA A 620 -7.40 -26.24 11.05
CA ALA A 620 -7.05 -25.62 9.78
C ALA A 620 -8.28 -25.07 9.04
N PRO A 621 -8.11 -23.98 8.26
CA PRO A 621 -9.18 -23.39 7.49
C PRO A 621 -9.55 -24.28 6.29
N THR A 622 -10.73 -24.89 6.33
CA THR A 622 -11.36 -25.68 5.27
C THR A 622 -12.76 -25.16 4.99
N PHE A 623 -13.40 -25.54 3.89
CA PHE A 623 -14.79 -25.16 3.64
C PHE A 623 -15.71 -25.61 4.79
N GLY A 624 -15.49 -26.81 5.30
CA GLY A 624 -16.20 -27.37 6.46
C GLY A 624 -15.96 -26.59 7.76
N SER A 625 -14.71 -26.20 8.06
CA SER A 625 -14.40 -25.45 9.29
C SER A 625 -14.96 -24.03 9.26
N ILE A 626 -14.89 -23.35 8.11
CA ILE A 626 -15.50 -22.02 7.94
C ILE A 626 -17.03 -22.10 8.06
N ARG A 627 -17.67 -23.07 7.40
CA ARG A 627 -19.13 -23.25 7.47
C ARG A 627 -19.60 -23.52 8.89
N CYS A 628 -18.93 -24.42 9.62
CA CYS A 628 -19.26 -24.70 11.01
C CYS A 628 -19.14 -23.45 11.89
N ARG A 629 -18.02 -22.71 11.77
CA ARG A 629 -17.80 -21.50 12.59
C ARG A 629 -18.79 -20.39 12.24
N LEU A 630 -19.21 -20.26 10.97
CA LEU A 630 -20.28 -19.35 10.55
C LEU A 630 -21.64 -19.74 11.13
N GLU A 631 -21.98 -21.02 11.17
CA GLU A 631 -23.22 -21.51 11.79
C GLU A 631 -23.22 -21.24 13.30
N ALA A 632 -22.11 -21.50 13.99
CA ALA A 632 -21.94 -21.20 15.41
C ALA A 632 -22.08 -19.69 15.69
N LEU A 633 -21.44 -18.83 14.88
CA LEU A 633 -21.58 -17.39 14.98
C LEU A 633 -23.03 -16.93 14.73
N ARG A 634 -23.74 -17.57 13.81
CA ARG A 634 -25.15 -17.28 13.53
C ARG A 634 -26.05 -17.63 14.72
N ILE A 635 -25.81 -18.76 15.38
CA ILE A 635 -26.51 -19.16 16.61
C ILE A 635 -26.22 -18.16 17.74
N ALA A 636 -24.96 -17.80 17.96
CA ALA A 636 -24.57 -16.82 18.98
C ALA A 636 -25.22 -15.45 18.73
N THR A 637 -25.29 -15.01 17.46
CA THR A 637 -25.98 -13.79 17.05
C THR A 637 -27.48 -13.86 17.35
N ALA A 638 -28.12 -15.01 17.13
CA ALA A 638 -29.54 -15.20 17.40
C ALA A 638 -29.85 -15.15 18.91
N ALA A 639 -28.97 -15.75 19.73
CA ALA A 639 -29.08 -15.81 21.19
C ALA A 639 -28.84 -14.45 21.88
N ALA A 640 -28.11 -13.54 21.25
CA ALA A 640 -27.83 -12.19 21.77
C ALA A 640 -29.06 -11.27 21.64
N SER A 641 -30.01 -11.40 22.59
CA SER A 641 -31.23 -10.59 22.64
C SER A 641 -30.97 -9.07 22.72
N GLU A 642 -29.85 -8.67 23.33
CA GLU A 642 -29.43 -7.28 23.50
C GLU A 642 -29.07 -6.57 22.19
N LEU A 643 -28.95 -7.29 21.07
CA LEU A 643 -28.74 -6.70 19.74
C LEU A 643 -30.00 -6.03 19.17
N GLY A 644 -31.19 -6.33 19.71
CA GLY A 644 -32.46 -5.74 19.28
C GLY A 644 -32.67 -5.79 17.75
N ASP A 645 -32.95 -4.63 17.16
CA ASP A 645 -33.24 -4.46 15.72
C ASP A 645 -32.05 -4.75 14.78
N LEU A 646 -30.84 -4.91 15.32
CA LEU A 646 -29.67 -5.27 14.52
C LEU A 646 -29.68 -6.75 14.14
N ARG A 647 -30.29 -7.60 14.97
CA ARG A 647 -30.22 -9.06 14.84
C ARG A 647 -30.71 -9.57 13.46
N PRO A 648 -31.84 -9.14 12.89
CA PRO A 648 -32.27 -9.61 11.57
C PRO A 648 -31.29 -9.24 10.44
N LYS A 649 -30.65 -8.06 10.53
CA LYS A 649 -29.67 -7.61 9.53
C LYS A 649 -28.37 -8.39 9.63
N LEU A 650 -27.94 -8.68 10.86
CA LEU A 650 -26.76 -9.49 11.14
C LEU A 650 -26.97 -10.94 10.69
N ASP A 651 -28.12 -11.53 11.01
CA ASP A 651 -28.51 -12.88 10.56
C ASP A 651 -28.54 -12.99 9.04
N HIS A 652 -29.13 -12.02 8.34
CA HIS A 652 -29.15 -11.99 6.88
C HIS A 652 -27.74 -11.94 6.27
N THR A 653 -26.79 -11.27 6.94
CA THR A 653 -25.41 -11.15 6.47
C THR A 653 -24.67 -12.49 6.64
N LEU A 654 -24.86 -13.16 7.78
CA LEU A 654 -24.29 -14.49 8.02
C LEU A 654 -24.93 -15.55 7.12
N GLY A 655 -26.23 -15.44 6.81
CA GLY A 655 -26.90 -16.28 5.82
C GLY A 655 -26.23 -16.19 4.45
N LYS A 656 -25.96 -14.96 3.97
CA LYS A 656 -25.20 -14.76 2.72
C LYS A 656 -23.80 -15.37 2.81
N ALA A 657 -23.10 -15.20 3.93
CA ALA A 657 -21.76 -15.79 4.12
C ALA A 657 -21.78 -17.32 4.01
N LEU A 658 -22.78 -17.97 4.62
CA LEU A 658 -22.99 -19.42 4.53
C LEU A 658 -23.27 -19.86 3.09
N ASP A 659 -24.20 -19.20 2.40
CA ASP A 659 -24.55 -19.52 1.00
C ASP A 659 -23.34 -19.38 0.07
N ARG A 660 -22.50 -18.35 0.29
CA ARG A 660 -21.28 -18.15 -0.50
C ARG A 660 -20.20 -19.16 -0.18
N THR A 661 -20.10 -19.62 1.06
CA THR A 661 -19.17 -20.69 1.46
C THR A 661 -19.56 -22.00 0.77
N ALA A 662 -20.83 -22.40 0.84
CA ALA A 662 -21.33 -23.59 0.15
C ALA A 662 -21.13 -23.51 -1.36
N ALA A 663 -21.38 -22.35 -1.97
CA ALA A 663 -21.19 -22.19 -3.40
C ALA A 663 -19.70 -22.17 -3.80
N ALA A 664 -18.80 -21.72 -2.91
CA ALA A 664 -17.36 -21.81 -3.12
C ALA A 664 -16.88 -23.27 -3.11
N GLU A 665 -17.40 -24.06 -2.18
CA GLU A 665 -17.16 -25.51 -2.07
C GLU A 665 -17.66 -26.24 -3.33
N THR A 666 -18.89 -25.98 -3.79
CA THR A 666 -19.42 -26.55 -5.05
C THR A 666 -18.58 -26.15 -6.27
N ALA A 667 -18.14 -24.89 -6.34
CA ALA A 667 -17.25 -24.45 -7.41
C ALA A 667 -15.91 -25.20 -7.35
N CYS A 668 -15.37 -25.43 -6.16
CA CYS A 668 -14.13 -26.16 -5.99
C CYS A 668 -14.27 -27.64 -6.37
N ALA A 669 -15.37 -28.30 -5.96
CA ALA A 669 -15.67 -29.68 -6.35
C ALA A 669 -15.82 -29.85 -7.87
N SER A 670 -16.19 -28.78 -8.58
CA SER A 670 -16.29 -28.73 -10.04
C SER A 670 -15.00 -28.30 -10.74
N ASP A 671 -13.85 -28.33 -10.03
CA ASP A 671 -12.54 -27.89 -10.50
C ASP A 671 -12.46 -26.42 -10.96
N LYS A 672 -13.28 -25.54 -10.36
CA LYS A 672 -13.33 -24.11 -10.69
C LYS A 672 -12.64 -23.28 -9.61
N ALA A 673 -11.31 -23.40 -9.48
CA ALA A 673 -10.52 -22.72 -8.45
C ALA A 673 -10.70 -21.18 -8.43
N LYS A 674 -10.72 -20.50 -9.59
CA LYS A 674 -10.95 -19.04 -9.68
C LYS A 674 -12.33 -18.65 -9.13
N SER A 675 -13.37 -19.45 -9.42
CA SER A 675 -14.73 -19.24 -8.91
C SER A 675 -14.84 -19.51 -7.42
N ALA A 676 -14.19 -20.57 -6.91
CA ALA A 676 -14.12 -20.87 -5.49
C ALA A 676 -13.45 -19.72 -4.71
N LYS A 677 -12.29 -19.23 -5.20
CA LYS A 677 -11.58 -18.08 -4.62
C LYS A 677 -12.41 -16.80 -4.65
N ALA A 678 -13.13 -16.53 -5.74
CA ALA A 678 -14.01 -15.37 -5.84
C ALA A 678 -15.18 -15.43 -4.83
N ARG A 679 -15.78 -16.61 -4.64
CA ARG A 679 -16.86 -16.83 -3.67
C ARG A 679 -16.37 -16.76 -2.22
N LEU A 680 -15.18 -17.28 -1.91
CA LEU A 680 -14.52 -17.04 -0.62
C LEU A 680 -14.25 -15.54 -0.39
N GLY A 681 -13.89 -14.79 -1.44
CA GLY A 681 -13.83 -13.32 -1.40
C GLY A 681 -15.16 -12.66 -1.00
N GLN A 682 -16.30 -13.21 -1.47
CA GLN A 682 -17.62 -12.75 -1.06
C GLN A 682 -17.94 -13.08 0.40
N VAL A 683 -17.51 -14.25 0.91
CA VAL A 683 -17.63 -14.63 2.33
C VAL A 683 -16.91 -13.60 3.21
N ILE A 684 -15.66 -13.28 2.86
CA ILE A 684 -14.83 -12.28 3.56
C ILE A 684 -15.55 -10.93 3.62
N ARG A 685 -16.14 -10.47 2.50
CA ARG A 685 -16.93 -9.21 2.47
C ARG A 685 -18.15 -9.23 3.38
N GLN A 686 -18.86 -10.36 3.47
CA GLN A 686 -20.00 -10.46 4.40
C GLN A 686 -19.54 -10.38 5.86
N LEU A 687 -18.42 -11.01 6.21
CA LEU A 687 -17.87 -10.97 7.57
C LEU A 687 -17.38 -9.57 7.96
N ILE A 688 -16.73 -8.85 7.03
CA ILE A 688 -16.38 -7.44 7.23
C ILE A 688 -17.63 -6.60 7.47
N GLN A 689 -18.68 -6.76 6.65
CA GLN A 689 -19.95 -6.03 6.83
C GLN A 689 -20.61 -6.35 8.17
N TYR A 690 -20.54 -7.60 8.61
CA TYR A 690 -21.05 -8.03 9.91
C TYR A 690 -20.28 -7.35 11.07
N SER A 691 -18.95 -7.40 11.05
CA SER A 691 -18.07 -6.77 12.03
C SER A 691 -18.23 -5.24 12.08
N HIS A 692 -18.25 -4.58 10.91
CA HIS A 692 -18.52 -3.14 10.79
C HIS A 692 -19.88 -2.75 11.36
N ARG A 693 -20.93 -3.54 11.13
CA ARG A 693 -22.26 -3.24 11.70
C ARG A 693 -22.25 -3.30 13.21
N LEU A 694 -21.54 -4.27 13.81
CA LEU A 694 -21.40 -4.38 15.26
C LEU A 694 -20.51 -3.28 15.87
N ARG A 695 -19.50 -2.80 15.14
CA ARG A 695 -18.61 -1.71 15.61
C ARG A 695 -19.08 -0.31 15.21
N GLY A 696 -20.12 -0.20 14.39
CA GLY A 696 -20.64 1.06 13.88
C GLY A 696 -21.38 1.91 14.93
N LYS A 697 -21.50 3.21 14.64
CA LYS A 697 -22.12 4.23 15.52
C LYS A 697 -23.52 3.83 16.00
N LYS A 698 -24.34 3.23 15.13
CA LYS A 698 -25.70 2.78 15.50
C LYS A 698 -25.65 1.65 16.53
N ALA A 699 -24.79 0.65 16.34
CA ALA A 699 -24.69 -0.48 17.26
C ALA A 699 -24.09 -0.10 18.61
N ARG A 700 -23.08 0.78 18.64
CA ARG A 700 -22.52 1.33 19.89
C ARG A 700 -23.56 2.06 20.75
N LYS A 701 -24.61 2.60 20.13
CA LYS A 701 -25.71 3.28 20.84
C LYS A 701 -26.82 2.35 21.32
N THR A 702 -27.00 1.18 20.68
CA THR A 702 -28.17 0.32 20.89
C THR A 702 -27.87 -1.03 21.54
N ALA A 703 -26.60 -1.44 21.63
CA ALA A 703 -26.21 -2.70 22.27
C ALA A 703 -24.87 -2.56 23.01
N PRO A 704 -24.69 -3.23 24.16
CA PRO A 704 -23.49 -3.11 24.98
C PRO A 704 -22.27 -3.74 24.30
N GLU A 705 -21.10 -3.22 24.62
CA GLU A 705 -19.82 -3.69 24.09
C GLU A 705 -19.52 -5.14 24.45
N SER A 706 -19.91 -5.57 25.66
CA SER A 706 -19.78 -6.95 26.14
C SER A 706 -20.48 -8.00 25.26
N VAL A 707 -21.46 -7.59 24.44
CA VAL A 707 -22.15 -8.47 23.48
C VAL A 707 -21.62 -8.26 22.06
N ARG A 708 -21.39 -7.02 21.65
CA ARG A 708 -20.97 -6.72 20.27
C ARG A 708 -19.55 -7.16 19.97
N GLU A 709 -18.62 -6.92 20.89
CA GLU A 709 -17.19 -7.12 20.60
C GLU A 709 -16.80 -8.60 20.50
N PRO A 710 -17.29 -9.52 21.35
CA PRO A 710 -17.02 -10.95 21.15
C PRO A 710 -17.55 -11.50 19.83
N LEU A 711 -18.72 -11.03 19.37
CA LEU A 711 -19.30 -11.42 18.08
C LEU A 711 -18.52 -10.84 16.90
N ALA A 712 -18.10 -9.57 16.97
CA ALA A 712 -17.26 -8.94 15.94
C ALA A 712 -15.90 -9.63 15.84
N SER A 713 -15.26 -9.88 16.98
CA SER A 713 -13.98 -10.60 17.08
C SER A 713 -14.08 -12.03 16.53
N ALA A 714 -15.19 -12.74 16.79
CA ALA A 714 -15.42 -14.06 16.19
C ALA A 714 -15.57 -13.99 14.67
N ALA A 715 -16.26 -12.98 14.14
CA ALA A 715 -16.37 -12.75 12.70
C ALA A 715 -15.00 -12.45 12.05
N ASP A 716 -14.17 -11.64 12.70
CA ASP A 716 -12.81 -11.31 12.23
C ASP A 716 -11.93 -12.57 12.14
N ARG A 717 -12.01 -13.49 13.12
CA ARG A 717 -11.26 -14.76 13.07
C ARG A 717 -11.70 -15.65 11.91
N ILE A 718 -13.02 -15.81 11.70
CA ILE A 718 -13.56 -16.58 10.56
C ILE A 718 -13.17 -15.92 9.24
N GLN A 719 -13.09 -14.58 9.20
CA GLN A 719 -12.64 -13.84 8.04
C GLN A 719 -11.17 -14.18 7.71
N ASP A 720 -10.31 -14.29 8.70
CA ASP A 720 -8.90 -14.66 8.50
C ASP A 720 -8.74 -16.12 8.06
N ASP A 721 -9.57 -17.03 8.58
CA ASP A 721 -9.65 -18.41 8.07
C ASP A 721 -10.05 -18.43 6.60
N ALA A 722 -11.08 -17.65 6.22
CA ALA A 722 -11.54 -17.55 4.85
C ALA A 722 -10.49 -16.92 3.92
N LYS A 723 -9.72 -15.93 4.39
CA LYS A 723 -8.55 -15.38 3.66
C LYS A 723 -7.49 -16.44 3.46
N THR A 724 -7.18 -17.21 4.49
CA THR A 724 -6.16 -18.26 4.46
C THR A 724 -6.55 -19.34 3.46
N LEU A 725 -7.77 -19.90 3.57
CA LEU A 725 -8.27 -20.88 2.61
C LEU A 725 -8.28 -20.30 1.18
N ARG A 726 -8.72 -19.05 0.99
CA ARG A 726 -8.73 -18.42 -0.34
C ARG A 726 -7.34 -18.36 -0.98
N ARG A 727 -6.28 -18.16 -0.20
CA ARG A 727 -4.89 -18.13 -0.70
C ARG A 727 -4.42 -19.52 -1.12
N VAL A 728 -4.69 -20.53 -0.29
CA VAL A 728 -4.08 -21.86 -0.43
C VAL A 728 -4.94 -22.89 -1.16
N VAL A 729 -6.23 -22.63 -1.37
CA VAL A 729 -7.18 -23.62 -1.94
C VAL A 729 -6.73 -24.16 -3.29
N ARG A 730 -6.71 -25.49 -3.37
CA ARG A 730 -6.44 -26.32 -4.55
C ARG A 730 -7.69 -27.12 -4.89
N CYS A 731 -8.28 -26.82 -6.03
CA CYS A 731 -9.45 -27.54 -6.51
C CYS A 731 -9.02 -28.65 -7.49
N PRO A 732 -9.73 -29.79 -7.52
CA PRO A 732 -10.88 -30.15 -6.67
C PRO A 732 -10.49 -30.78 -5.33
N SER A 733 -9.20 -30.98 -5.05
CA SER A 733 -8.71 -31.75 -3.88
C SER A 733 -9.20 -31.24 -2.53
N ASP A 734 -9.37 -29.92 -2.41
CA ASP A 734 -9.71 -29.27 -1.14
C ASP A 734 -11.22 -29.09 -0.96
N ALA A 735 -12.04 -29.64 -1.88
CA ALA A 735 -13.49 -29.63 -1.79
C ALA A 735 -14.07 -30.78 -0.94
N ALA A 736 -13.23 -31.76 -0.56
CA ALA A 736 -13.63 -32.99 0.15
C ALA A 736 -13.47 -32.90 1.67
#